data_AF-A0A7R9M012-F1
#
_entry.id   AF-A0A7R9M012-F1
#
_cell.length_a   1.000
_cell.length_b   1.000
_cell.length_c   1.000
_cell.angle_alpha   90.00
_cell.angle_beta   90.00
_cell.angle_gamma   90.00
#
_symmetry.space_group_name_H-M   'P 1'
#
loop_
_entity.id
_entity.type
_entity.pdbx_description
1 polymer ?
#
loop_
_entity_poly.entity_id
_entity_poly.type
_entity_poly.pdbx_seq_one_letter_code
_entity_poly.pdbx_strand_id
1 'polypeptide(L)'
;MKHTEHTIGRRCHDSRNAWQPLLTVVVTTNMSSAPDLLFELRNAFYLGNYQQSINEALKVKPQTSEHKLERDVFMYRSYVAQKKYRVVCDEINSSMPSQLQDIKYLATYLAADDNKKANIVKELETKTQTLDANDWIQCLMFATIYYYENNLETALRVLHSCDHIECSAMVLQIYVKLDRLDLARKELKRIQETDDDSTLCQLCQASIDLAQGGDKLQDAYYIYQELADKYSASPLLLNGQAVALIGQTKYTEAEALVQEAIDKDSNNAETLINSIVLTQYLGKPPEVTNRYISQLKDSNINHPFIQDYLAKERELQNHILYDNASAAATVVAVCIGSAFFIVVIAATTCYLYKRRNSEQFGHKTLLIKRNIPVDQSISFKKSSAVKSPGSGAVLKKSPSPTGNKSPPDKENELKAMNEMFLGKLHFKLKYNYEKRALCVTIIKCSDLPPKDPNFGSSDPYIKLQLLPEKQHKVKTRVLRKTHNPVYDEDFTFYGINPNQLQTTVLHFVVLSFDRYSRDDVIGEVFCQLNLLEFDSLEKQIHLTKDISPRSHKMRMQGRGEILVSLCYQPAANRLTVVILKARNLPKMDLTGLCDPYVKIYLVHNNQKIVKKRTHVKKRTTSPVFNESFVFDIPYNEGLENVSIEFQVLDYDRVTKNEVIGKLELGPKTGASTLKHWQDVIASPRRQIAEWHKLKD
;
A
#
# COMPACT_ATOMS: atom_id res chain seq x y z
N MET A 1 4.02 8.72 -29.98
CA MET A 1 3.48 7.44 -29.47
C MET A 1 4.33 6.90 -28.31
N LYS A 2 5.50 6.26 -28.49
CA LYS A 2 6.24 5.73 -27.30
C LYS A 2 6.84 6.76 -26.33
N HIS A 3 7.08 8.01 -26.76
CA HIS A 3 7.56 9.08 -25.85
C HIS A 3 6.45 9.77 -25.04
N THR A 4 5.18 9.62 -25.45
CA THR A 4 4.05 10.30 -24.79
C THR A 4 3.59 9.57 -23.53
N GLU A 5 3.69 8.24 -23.49
CA GLU A 5 3.26 7.40 -22.34
C GLU A 5 4.04 7.76 -21.06
N HIS A 6 5.37 7.78 -21.13
CA HIS A 6 6.23 8.17 -19.99
C HIS A 6 6.07 9.63 -19.53
N THR A 7 5.54 10.50 -20.39
CA THR A 7 5.37 11.93 -20.08
C THR A 7 3.99 12.23 -19.50
N ILE A 8 2.95 11.47 -19.89
CA ILE A 8 1.58 11.65 -19.40
C ILE A 8 1.36 10.96 -18.05
N GLY A 9 2.10 9.89 -17.75
CA GLY A 9 2.20 9.35 -16.38
C GLY A 9 2.70 10.39 -15.36
N ARG A 10 3.47 11.39 -15.81
CA ARG A 10 3.87 12.57 -15.01
C ARG A 10 2.90 13.76 -15.06
N ARG A 11 1.77 13.67 -15.78
CA ARG A 11 0.74 14.73 -15.86
C ARG A 11 -0.60 14.34 -15.22
N CYS A 12 -0.89 13.03 -15.13
CA CYS A 12 -1.75 12.50 -14.07
C CYS A 12 -1.09 12.59 -12.67
N HIS A 13 0.00 13.37 -12.54
CA HIS A 13 0.59 13.82 -11.29
C HIS A 13 0.33 15.31 -11.02
N ASP A 14 -0.19 16.11 -11.95
CA ASP A 14 -0.55 17.52 -11.64
C ASP A 14 -1.91 17.61 -10.91
N SER A 15 -2.69 16.53 -10.92
CA SER A 15 -3.78 16.25 -9.96
C SER A 15 -3.30 15.85 -8.55
N ARG A 16 -1.99 15.97 -8.22
CA ARG A 16 -1.48 15.89 -6.84
C ARG A 16 -2.06 16.95 -5.88
N ASN A 17 -2.85 17.89 -6.39
CA ASN A 17 -3.64 18.82 -5.56
C ASN A 17 -4.84 18.14 -4.86
N ALA A 18 -5.20 16.90 -5.22
CA ALA A 18 -6.31 16.12 -4.66
C ALA A 18 -6.24 15.80 -3.16
N TRP A 19 -5.20 16.28 -2.48
CA TRP A 19 -4.89 16.04 -1.08
C TRP A 19 -5.09 17.27 -0.17
N GLN A 20 -5.78 18.31 -0.64
CA GLN A 20 -6.30 19.39 0.23
C GLN A 20 -7.10 18.87 1.45
N PRO A 21 -7.82 17.73 1.40
CA PRO A 21 -8.46 17.11 2.56
C PRO A 21 -7.55 16.67 3.72
N LEU A 22 -6.26 16.42 3.49
CA LEU A 22 -5.38 15.76 4.49
C LEU A 22 -4.70 16.73 5.48
N LEU A 23 -4.94 18.03 5.39
CA LEU A 23 -4.25 19.07 6.17
C LEU A 23 -4.72 19.14 7.64
N THR A 24 -5.21 18.02 8.20
CA THR A 24 -6.05 17.99 9.41
C THR A 24 -6.34 16.56 9.96
N VAL A 25 -6.20 16.32 11.29
CA VAL A 25 -6.52 15.03 11.97
C VAL A 25 -5.73 14.56 13.27
N VAL A 26 -5.91 14.99 14.55
CA VAL A 26 -4.99 14.59 15.69
C VAL A 26 -5.58 14.25 17.08
N VAL A 27 -5.10 13.18 17.74
CA VAL A 27 -4.58 13.23 19.14
C VAL A 27 -3.61 12.08 19.48
N THR A 28 -2.79 12.26 20.52
CA THR A 28 -1.82 11.28 21.05
C THR A 28 -2.47 10.15 21.86
N THR A 29 -2.01 8.91 21.66
CA THR A 29 -2.42 7.75 22.47
C THR A 29 -1.56 7.57 23.72
N ASN A 30 -1.81 8.39 24.75
CA ASN A 30 -1.33 8.05 26.09
C ASN A 30 -2.18 6.88 26.63
N MET A 31 -1.57 5.71 26.91
CA MET A 31 -2.32 4.47 27.08
C MET A 31 -3.22 4.47 28.33
N SER A 32 -4.53 4.57 28.11
CA SER A 32 -5.57 4.26 29.09
C SER A 32 -6.60 3.31 28.47
N SER A 33 -7.16 2.39 29.25
CA SER A 33 -7.99 1.28 28.77
C SER A 33 -9.46 1.67 28.59
N ALA A 34 -9.71 2.79 27.90
CA ALA A 34 -11.04 3.34 27.63
C ALA A 34 -11.28 3.44 26.11
N PRO A 35 -12.54 3.34 25.63
CA PRO A 35 -12.86 3.63 24.24
C PRO A 35 -12.64 5.13 23.96
N ASP A 36 -11.87 5.42 22.92
CA ASP A 36 -11.58 6.79 22.48
C ASP A 36 -12.87 7.48 21.97
N LEU A 37 -13.35 8.43 22.76
CA LEU A 37 -14.61 9.14 22.55
C LEU A 37 -14.63 10.00 21.27
N LEU A 38 -13.46 10.27 20.67
CA LEU A 38 -13.32 11.09 19.47
C LEU A 38 -12.96 10.27 18.23
N PHE A 39 -12.73 8.96 18.35
CA PHE A 39 -12.30 8.07 17.26
C PHE A 39 -13.19 8.13 16.00
N GLU A 40 -14.52 8.10 16.16
CA GLU A 40 -15.46 8.16 15.02
C GLU A 40 -15.40 9.51 14.31
N LEU A 41 -15.31 10.58 15.08
CA LEU A 41 -15.12 11.96 14.60
C LEU A 41 -13.76 12.14 13.91
N ARG A 42 -12.69 11.50 14.41
CA ARG A 42 -11.37 11.53 13.75
C ARG A 42 -11.41 10.88 12.38
N ASN A 43 -11.98 9.67 12.30
CA ASN A 43 -12.09 8.93 11.05
C ASN A 43 -13.03 9.61 10.05
N ALA A 44 -14.16 10.16 10.50
CA ALA A 44 -15.06 10.92 9.64
C ALA A 44 -14.37 12.16 9.05
N PHE A 45 -13.45 12.79 9.77
CA PHE A 45 -12.61 13.84 9.21
C PHE A 45 -11.64 13.29 8.15
N TYR A 46 -10.71 12.40 8.53
CA TYR A 46 -9.62 11.92 7.66
C TYR A 46 -10.11 11.41 6.30
N LEU A 47 -11.28 10.76 6.28
CA LEU A 47 -11.86 10.15 5.10
C LEU A 47 -12.62 11.16 4.22
N GLY A 48 -12.64 12.46 4.56
CA GLY A 48 -13.30 13.53 3.80
C GLY A 48 -14.81 13.67 4.07
N ASN A 49 -15.37 12.95 5.05
CA ASN A 49 -16.79 12.99 5.38
C ASN A 49 -17.11 14.11 6.38
N TYR A 50 -16.72 15.35 6.06
CA TYR A 50 -16.75 16.49 6.98
C TYR A 50 -18.12 16.76 7.61
N GLN A 51 -19.22 16.54 6.89
CA GLN A 51 -20.56 16.74 7.45
C GLN A 51 -20.89 15.70 8.52
N GLN A 52 -20.39 14.46 8.38
CA GLN A 52 -20.48 13.44 9.41
C GLN A 52 -19.59 13.80 10.61
N SER A 53 -18.36 14.29 10.37
CA SER A 53 -17.46 14.80 11.42
C SER A 53 -18.12 15.90 12.27
N ILE A 54 -18.77 16.90 11.65
CA ILE A 54 -19.54 17.95 12.34
C ILE A 54 -20.72 17.35 13.12
N ASN A 55 -21.48 16.42 12.51
CA ASN A 55 -22.63 15.80 13.15
C ASN A 55 -22.23 14.99 14.40
N GLU A 56 -21.08 14.29 14.37
CA GLU A 56 -20.54 13.59 15.55
C GLU A 56 -19.97 14.57 16.59
N ALA A 57 -19.33 15.67 16.17
CA ALA A 57 -18.84 16.71 17.10
C ALA A 57 -19.97 17.32 17.94
N LEU A 58 -21.15 17.51 17.36
CA LEU A 58 -22.34 18.01 18.05
C LEU A 58 -22.97 16.98 19.00
N LYS A 59 -22.75 15.68 18.79
CA LYS A 59 -23.22 14.59 19.68
C LYS A 59 -22.26 14.33 20.84
N VAL A 60 -20.95 14.44 20.61
CA VAL A 60 -19.92 14.15 21.64
C VAL A 60 -20.02 15.16 22.78
N LYS A 61 -20.33 14.65 23.98
CA LYS A 61 -20.28 15.38 25.25
C LYS A 61 -18.87 15.23 25.84
N PRO A 62 -18.01 16.26 25.80
CA PRO A 62 -16.64 16.15 26.26
C PRO A 62 -16.60 16.01 27.80
N GLN A 63 -15.79 15.06 28.29
CA GLN A 63 -15.60 14.82 29.73
C GLN A 63 -14.46 15.66 30.33
N THR A 64 -13.56 16.18 29.49
CA THR A 64 -12.36 16.94 29.88
C THR A 64 -12.30 18.25 29.08
N SER A 65 -11.65 19.28 29.62
CA SER A 65 -11.30 20.51 28.90
C SER A 65 -10.51 20.24 27.61
N GLU A 66 -9.56 19.30 27.65
CA GLU A 66 -8.76 18.86 26.51
C GLU A 66 -9.62 18.20 25.43
N HIS A 67 -10.45 17.22 25.79
CA HIS A 67 -11.42 16.59 24.89
C HIS A 67 -12.42 17.59 24.28
N LYS A 68 -12.77 18.67 24.99
CA LYS A 68 -13.58 19.76 24.43
C LYS A 68 -12.80 20.53 23.37
N LEU A 69 -11.58 20.97 23.70
CA LEU A 69 -10.72 21.71 22.77
C LEU A 69 -10.48 20.90 21.49
N GLU A 70 -10.13 19.62 21.61
CA GLU A 70 -9.85 18.74 20.48
C GLU A 70 -11.10 18.57 19.58
N ARG A 71 -12.27 18.29 20.17
CA ARG A 71 -13.54 18.22 19.46
C ARG A 71 -13.85 19.50 18.68
N ASP A 72 -13.66 20.66 19.32
CA ASP A 72 -13.97 21.97 18.75
C ASP A 72 -12.99 22.31 17.60
N VAL A 73 -11.69 22.02 17.80
CA VAL A 73 -10.62 22.08 16.78
C VAL A 73 -11.07 21.34 15.51
N PHE A 74 -11.55 20.10 15.63
CA PHE A 74 -11.97 19.27 14.49
C PHE A 74 -13.24 19.77 13.81
N MET A 75 -14.19 20.28 14.59
CA MET A 75 -15.43 20.87 14.08
C MET A 75 -15.13 22.09 13.20
N TYR A 76 -14.30 23.02 13.68
CA TYR A 76 -13.88 24.18 12.89
C TYR A 76 -13.04 23.81 11.67
N ARG A 77 -12.12 22.85 11.80
CA ARG A 77 -11.36 22.27 10.68
C ARG A 77 -12.29 21.64 9.62
N SER A 78 -13.38 20.99 10.03
CA SER A 78 -14.43 20.48 9.13
C SER A 78 -15.15 21.60 8.38
N TYR A 79 -15.45 22.74 9.05
CA TYR A 79 -16.01 23.92 8.38
C TYR A 79 -15.03 24.57 7.39
N VAL A 80 -13.73 24.63 7.71
CA VAL A 80 -12.68 25.07 6.76
C VAL A 80 -12.65 24.17 5.52
N ALA A 81 -12.65 22.85 5.70
CA ALA A 81 -12.64 21.90 4.59
C ALA A 81 -13.91 21.95 3.72
N GLN A 82 -15.07 22.28 4.31
CA GLN A 82 -16.31 22.60 3.59
C GLN A 82 -16.32 24.01 2.94
N LYS A 83 -15.20 24.75 2.95
CA LYS A 83 -15.07 26.14 2.46
C LYS A 83 -15.98 27.16 3.17
N LYS A 84 -16.52 26.82 4.35
CA LYS A 84 -17.43 27.65 5.16
C LYS A 84 -16.68 28.62 6.07
N TYR A 85 -15.66 29.30 5.52
CA TYR A 85 -14.70 30.10 6.29
C TYR A 85 -15.34 31.18 7.18
N ARG A 86 -16.46 31.78 6.75
CA ARG A 86 -17.18 32.80 7.54
C ARG A 86 -17.59 32.29 8.92
N VAL A 87 -18.17 31.08 9.00
CA VAL A 87 -18.58 30.45 10.27
C VAL A 87 -17.39 30.38 11.24
N VAL A 88 -16.23 29.97 10.75
CA VAL A 88 -14.99 29.85 11.54
C VAL A 88 -14.48 31.23 11.98
N CYS A 89 -14.56 32.24 11.12
CA CYS A 89 -14.17 33.62 11.44
C CYS A 89 -15.13 34.31 12.40
N ASP A 90 -16.43 34.00 12.35
CA ASP A 90 -17.48 34.67 13.14
C ASP A 90 -17.65 34.02 14.53
N GLU A 91 -17.50 32.69 14.65
CA GLU A 91 -17.66 31.98 15.92
C GLU A 91 -16.38 32.01 16.80
N ILE A 92 -15.19 31.95 16.20
CA ILE A 92 -13.93 31.94 16.96
C ILE A 92 -13.57 33.36 17.41
N ASN A 93 -13.78 33.62 18.69
CA ASN A 93 -13.48 34.90 19.34
C ASN A 93 -12.09 34.90 20.01
N SER A 94 -11.47 36.06 20.18
CA SER A 94 -10.11 36.22 20.77
C SER A 94 -9.97 35.77 22.23
N SER A 95 -11.06 35.39 22.88
CA SER A 95 -11.10 34.78 24.22
C SER A 95 -10.95 33.24 24.18
N MET A 96 -10.94 32.63 22.99
CA MET A 96 -10.73 31.19 22.81
C MET A 96 -9.23 30.81 22.78
N PRO A 97 -8.85 29.55 23.10
CA PRO A 97 -7.46 29.11 23.12
C PRO A 97 -6.70 29.32 21.80
N SER A 98 -5.36 29.43 21.87
CA SER A 98 -4.46 29.71 20.74
C SER A 98 -4.71 28.79 19.55
N GLN A 99 -4.91 27.50 19.84
CA GLN A 99 -5.20 26.44 18.87
C GLN A 99 -6.40 26.77 17.95
N LEU A 100 -7.42 27.44 18.49
CA LEU A 100 -8.57 27.89 17.69
C LEU A 100 -8.27 29.18 16.92
N GLN A 101 -7.44 30.07 17.47
CA GLN A 101 -6.98 31.26 16.74
C GLN A 101 -6.15 30.89 15.50
N ASP A 102 -5.30 29.86 15.58
CA ASP A 102 -4.50 29.39 14.44
C ASP A 102 -5.37 28.79 13.31
N ILE A 103 -6.49 28.11 13.67
CA ILE A 103 -7.50 27.67 12.69
C ILE A 103 -8.24 28.87 12.08
N LYS A 104 -8.58 29.89 12.87
CA LYS A 104 -9.14 31.15 12.36
C LYS A 104 -8.16 31.90 11.47
N TYR A 105 -6.87 31.82 11.73
CA TYR A 105 -5.80 32.42 10.92
C TYR A 105 -5.73 31.74 9.54
N LEU A 106 -5.76 30.40 9.49
CA LEU A 106 -5.89 29.64 8.24
C LEU A 106 -7.21 29.95 7.51
N ALA A 107 -8.34 30.01 8.21
CA ALA A 107 -9.64 30.35 7.60
C ALA A 107 -9.64 31.77 7.01
N THR A 108 -8.98 32.73 7.68
CA THR A 108 -8.81 34.10 7.20
C THR A 108 -7.91 34.15 5.97
N TYR A 109 -6.82 33.38 5.94
CA TYR A 109 -5.95 33.23 4.77
C TYR A 109 -6.69 32.63 3.56
N LEU A 110 -7.48 31.57 3.75
CA LEU A 110 -8.24 30.91 2.68
C LEU A 110 -9.42 31.75 2.17
N ALA A 111 -9.92 32.68 2.98
CA ALA A 111 -10.96 33.66 2.62
C ALA A 111 -10.40 35.00 2.09
N ALA A 112 -9.09 35.18 2.08
CA ALA A 112 -8.44 36.45 1.74
C ALA A 112 -8.22 36.65 0.23
N ASP A 113 -8.28 37.90 -0.21
CA ASP A 113 -7.76 38.33 -1.52
C ASP A 113 -6.22 38.24 -1.52
N ASP A 114 -5.58 38.11 -2.69
CA ASP A 114 -4.14 37.85 -2.78
C ASP A 114 -3.26 38.94 -2.13
N ASN A 115 -3.69 40.20 -2.19
CA ASN A 115 -3.04 41.32 -1.48
C ASN A 115 -3.09 41.17 0.06
N LYS A 116 -4.12 40.52 0.60
CA LYS A 116 -4.25 40.22 2.04
C LYS A 116 -3.44 38.97 2.40
N LYS A 117 -3.45 37.92 1.55
CA LYS A 117 -2.57 36.74 1.72
C LYS A 117 -1.10 37.15 1.85
N ALA A 118 -0.60 38.00 0.95
CA ALA A 118 0.78 38.47 0.97
C ALA A 118 1.17 39.27 2.24
N ASN A 119 0.20 39.82 2.98
CA ASN A 119 0.45 40.45 4.28
C ASN A 119 0.38 39.43 5.42
N ILE A 120 -0.57 38.49 5.37
CA ILE A 120 -0.68 37.36 6.32
C ILE A 120 0.61 36.52 6.29
N VAL A 121 1.19 36.26 5.11
CA VAL A 121 2.44 35.47 4.98
C VAL A 121 3.64 36.17 5.65
N LYS A 122 3.74 37.50 5.58
CA LYS A 122 4.82 38.25 6.26
C LYS A 122 4.67 38.26 7.79
N GLU A 123 3.43 38.32 8.26
CA GLU A 123 3.12 38.18 9.69
C GLU A 123 3.39 36.73 10.17
N LEU A 124 3.07 35.73 9.34
CA LEU A 124 3.38 34.32 9.55
C LEU A 124 4.90 34.08 9.63
N GLU A 125 5.71 34.65 8.73
CA GLU A 125 7.18 34.58 8.77
C GLU A 125 7.76 35.14 10.09
N THR A 126 7.08 36.13 10.68
CA THR A 126 7.45 36.69 11.99
C THR A 126 7.05 35.75 13.12
N LYS A 127 5.80 35.25 13.13
CA LYS A 127 5.27 34.29 14.13
C LYS A 127 5.99 32.92 14.10
N THR A 128 6.49 32.52 12.93
CA THR A 128 7.26 31.27 12.73
C THR A 128 8.57 31.27 13.54
N GLN A 129 9.10 32.45 13.90
CA GLN A 129 10.32 32.57 14.71
C GLN A 129 10.06 32.41 16.22
N THR A 130 8.79 32.41 16.65
CA THR A 130 8.35 32.28 18.04
C THR A 130 7.46 31.05 18.25
N LEU A 131 7.70 29.98 17.48
CA LEU A 131 6.92 28.73 17.53
C LEU A 131 7.18 27.95 18.84
N ASP A 132 6.11 27.67 19.59
CA ASP A 132 6.13 26.70 20.68
C ASP A 132 6.04 25.27 20.09
N ALA A 133 7.14 24.52 20.13
CA ALA A 133 7.22 23.16 19.57
C ALA A 133 6.28 22.12 20.23
N ASN A 134 5.59 22.50 21.31
CA ASN A 134 4.55 21.68 21.95
C ASN A 134 3.17 21.85 21.28
N ASP A 135 2.92 22.95 20.55
CA ASP A 135 1.64 23.20 19.87
C ASP A 135 1.69 22.72 18.41
N TRP A 136 1.37 21.44 18.24
CA TRP A 136 1.29 20.80 16.93
C TRP A 136 0.18 21.40 16.03
N ILE A 137 -0.84 22.08 16.57
CA ILE A 137 -1.87 22.75 15.76
C ILE A 137 -1.23 23.93 15.06
N GLN A 138 -0.47 24.74 15.80
CA GLN A 138 0.23 25.88 15.24
C GLN A 138 1.25 25.45 14.17
N CYS A 139 2.08 24.44 14.47
CA CYS A 139 2.97 23.79 13.49
C CYS A 139 2.25 23.46 12.17
N LEU A 140 1.12 22.76 12.26
CA LEU A 140 0.38 22.25 11.11
C LEU A 140 -0.37 23.35 10.34
N MET A 141 -1.06 24.28 11.03
CA MET A 141 -1.77 25.38 10.39
C MET A 141 -0.80 26.33 9.67
N PHE A 142 0.37 26.60 10.25
CA PHE A 142 1.39 27.43 9.61
C PHE A 142 2.01 26.72 8.41
N ALA A 143 2.36 25.44 8.53
CA ALA A 143 2.83 24.63 7.41
C ALA A 143 1.78 24.50 6.29
N THR A 144 0.48 24.53 6.63
CA THR A 144 -0.63 24.54 5.67
C THR A 144 -0.62 25.82 4.83
N ILE A 145 -0.43 26.99 5.44
CA ILE A 145 -0.32 28.25 4.70
C ILE A 145 0.91 28.23 3.78
N TYR A 146 2.08 27.80 4.28
CA TYR A 146 3.28 27.64 3.43
C TYR A 146 3.10 26.62 2.29
N TYR A 147 2.31 25.56 2.47
CA TYR A 147 1.98 24.58 1.42
C TYR A 147 1.14 25.20 0.28
N TYR A 148 0.20 26.10 0.60
CA TYR A 148 -0.59 26.86 -0.38
C TYR A 148 0.25 27.92 -1.11
N GLU A 149 1.13 28.63 -0.42
CA GLU A 149 2.15 29.53 -1.02
C GLU A 149 3.27 28.76 -1.78
N ASN A 150 3.18 27.43 -1.83
CA ASN A 150 4.16 26.53 -2.45
C ASN A 150 5.60 26.63 -1.88
N ASN A 151 5.77 27.24 -0.71
CA ASN A 151 7.05 27.28 0.02
C ASN A 151 7.22 25.98 0.84
N LEU A 152 7.51 24.90 0.13
CA LEU A 152 7.56 23.55 0.70
C LEU A 152 8.74 23.37 1.67
N GLU A 153 9.80 24.16 1.56
CA GLU A 153 10.96 24.09 2.45
C GLU A 153 10.69 24.68 3.84
N THR A 154 10.00 25.83 3.93
CA THR A 154 9.59 26.37 5.24
C THR A 154 8.52 25.50 5.89
N ALA A 155 7.58 24.95 5.10
CA ALA A 155 6.59 23.99 5.59
C ALA A 155 7.26 22.77 6.25
N LEU A 156 8.22 22.12 5.58
CA LEU A 156 9.00 21.01 6.16
C LEU A 156 9.76 21.42 7.41
N ARG A 157 10.35 22.62 7.43
CA ARG A 157 11.11 23.13 8.58
C ARG A 157 10.25 23.30 9.83
N VAL A 158 9.02 23.78 9.67
CA VAL A 158 8.03 23.93 10.77
C VAL A 158 7.53 22.57 11.24
N LEU A 159 7.23 21.64 10.33
CA LEU A 159 6.71 20.32 10.70
C LEU A 159 7.77 19.43 11.38
N HIS A 160 9.05 19.53 11.01
CA HIS A 160 10.13 18.77 11.65
C HIS A 160 10.39 19.16 13.12
N SER A 161 9.86 20.29 13.61
CA SER A 161 9.90 20.65 15.05
C SER A 161 8.85 19.93 15.89
N CYS A 162 7.81 19.34 15.28
CA CYS A 162 6.66 18.76 15.96
C CYS A 162 6.58 17.24 15.73
N ASP A 163 6.92 16.44 16.73
CA ASP A 163 6.88 14.97 16.64
C ASP A 163 5.45 14.43 16.79
N HIS A 164 4.68 14.52 15.70
CA HIS A 164 3.30 14.06 15.66
C HIS A 164 2.96 13.32 14.35
N ILE A 165 2.00 12.38 14.41
CA ILE A 165 1.63 11.53 13.26
C ILE A 165 1.01 12.35 12.09
N GLU A 166 0.27 13.43 12.39
CA GLU A 166 -0.16 14.40 11.36
C GLU A 166 1.01 15.17 10.73
N CYS A 167 1.93 15.69 11.56
CA CYS A 167 3.06 16.44 11.04
C CYS A 167 3.92 15.53 10.15
N SER A 168 4.07 14.26 10.54
CA SER A 168 4.71 13.21 9.73
C SER A 168 3.93 12.90 8.43
N ALA A 169 2.59 12.82 8.48
CA ALA A 169 1.75 12.57 7.30
C ALA A 169 1.77 13.75 6.31
N MET A 170 1.77 14.99 6.82
CA MET A 170 1.90 16.19 5.99
C MET A 170 3.32 16.32 5.42
N VAL A 171 4.37 16.01 6.18
CA VAL A 171 5.75 15.90 5.69
C VAL A 171 5.84 14.86 4.57
N LEU A 172 5.19 13.70 4.74
CA LEU A 172 5.08 12.65 3.71
C LEU A 172 4.37 13.15 2.45
N GLN A 173 3.24 13.86 2.59
CA GLN A 173 2.52 14.50 1.48
C GLN A 173 3.40 15.53 0.75
N ILE A 174 4.18 16.34 1.48
CA ILE A 174 5.14 17.28 0.90
C ILE A 174 6.26 16.52 0.17
N TYR A 175 6.81 15.45 0.72
CA TYR A 175 7.81 14.63 0.02
C TYR A 175 7.25 13.95 -1.24
N VAL A 176 5.97 13.56 -1.26
CA VAL A 176 5.30 13.08 -2.49
C VAL A 176 5.12 14.22 -3.51
N LYS A 177 4.74 15.44 -3.08
CA LYS A 177 4.67 16.63 -3.94
C LYS A 177 6.05 17.03 -4.51
N LEU A 178 7.13 16.79 -3.77
CA LEU A 178 8.53 17.01 -4.17
C LEU A 178 9.16 15.86 -4.98
N ASP A 179 8.40 14.84 -5.38
CA ASP A 179 8.91 13.62 -6.06
C ASP A 179 9.96 12.81 -5.26
N ARG A 180 10.08 13.04 -3.95
CA ARG A 180 11.03 12.39 -3.03
C ARG A 180 10.43 11.17 -2.35
N LEU A 181 10.09 10.16 -3.16
CA LEU A 181 9.53 8.87 -2.71
C LEU A 181 10.47 8.07 -1.79
N ASP A 182 11.76 8.37 -1.78
CA ASP A 182 12.74 7.82 -0.85
C ASP A 182 12.57 8.36 0.57
N LEU A 183 12.35 9.68 0.70
CA LEU A 183 12.07 10.34 1.98
C LEU A 183 10.64 10.02 2.46
N ALA A 184 9.65 10.07 1.57
CA ALA A 184 8.27 9.72 1.90
C ALA A 184 8.15 8.31 2.52
N ARG A 185 8.92 7.32 2.03
CA ARG A 185 8.97 5.96 2.61
C ARG A 185 9.68 5.87 3.96
N LYS A 186 10.59 6.80 4.27
CA LYS A 186 11.23 6.89 5.59
C LYS A 186 10.23 7.41 6.63
N GLU A 187 9.43 8.41 6.25
CA GLU A 187 8.40 8.98 7.11
C GLU A 187 7.21 8.04 7.29
N LEU A 188 6.79 7.34 6.22
CA LEU A 188 5.81 6.25 6.31
C LEU A 188 6.20 5.18 7.33
N LYS A 189 7.50 4.85 7.43
CA LYS A 189 7.99 3.92 8.45
C LYS A 189 7.91 4.48 9.87
N ARG A 190 8.11 5.80 10.08
CA ARG A 190 7.87 6.42 11.40
C ARG A 190 6.38 6.33 11.76
N ILE A 191 5.50 6.67 10.83
CA ILE A 191 4.03 6.56 10.98
C ILE A 191 3.62 5.12 11.34
N GLN A 192 4.18 4.11 10.65
CA GLN A 192 3.99 2.68 10.90
C GLN A 192 4.58 2.19 12.24
N GLU A 193 5.69 2.79 12.70
CA GLU A 193 6.28 2.49 14.01
C GLU A 193 5.45 3.07 15.17
N THR A 194 4.69 4.16 14.93
CA THR A 194 3.69 4.71 15.87
C THR A 194 2.36 3.93 15.84
N ASP A 195 1.73 3.81 14.67
CA ASP A 195 0.44 3.11 14.50
C ASP A 195 0.29 2.49 13.08
N ASP A 196 0.75 1.24 12.95
CA ASP A 196 0.63 0.35 11.78
C ASP A 196 -0.84 0.19 11.29
N ASP A 197 -1.86 0.35 12.17
CA ASP A 197 -3.28 0.04 11.88
C ASP A 197 -4.19 1.29 11.71
N SER A 198 -3.69 2.50 11.96
CA SER A 198 -4.45 3.76 11.83
C SER A 198 -4.92 4.05 10.40
N THR A 199 -6.11 4.66 10.27
CA THR A 199 -6.66 5.11 8.97
C THR A 199 -5.76 6.13 8.27
N LEU A 200 -5.08 7.00 9.02
CA LEU A 200 -4.07 7.93 8.49
C LEU A 200 -2.85 7.20 7.92
N CYS A 201 -2.35 6.16 8.60
CA CYS A 201 -1.28 5.30 8.08
C CYS A 201 -1.71 4.59 6.79
N GLN A 202 -2.93 4.05 6.75
CA GLN A 202 -3.51 3.42 5.54
C GLN A 202 -3.62 4.41 4.37
N LEU A 203 -4.12 5.62 4.60
CA LEU A 203 -4.15 6.68 3.59
C LEU A 203 -2.75 7.05 3.10
N CYS A 204 -1.77 7.23 4.01
CA CYS A 204 -0.37 7.50 3.66
C CYS A 204 0.29 6.37 2.82
N GLN A 205 -0.01 5.12 3.15
CA GLN A 205 0.43 3.94 2.38
C GLN A 205 -0.17 3.96 0.96
N ALA A 206 -1.47 4.26 0.84
CA ALA A 206 -2.14 4.41 -0.45
C ALA A 206 -1.55 5.57 -1.29
N SER A 207 -1.23 6.72 -0.68
CA SER A 207 -0.57 7.85 -1.35
C SER A 207 0.77 7.46 -1.97
N ILE A 208 1.59 6.69 -1.24
CA ILE A 208 2.91 6.24 -1.69
C ILE A 208 2.80 5.12 -2.74
N ASP A 209 1.84 4.22 -2.62
CA ASP A 209 1.62 3.15 -3.60
C ASP A 209 1.02 3.69 -4.92
N LEU A 210 0.15 4.72 -4.86
CA LEU A 210 -0.26 5.51 -6.03
C LEU A 210 0.94 6.17 -6.71
N ALA A 211 1.77 6.88 -5.95
CA ALA A 211 2.92 7.61 -6.48
C ALA A 211 4.08 6.68 -6.93
N GLN A 212 4.10 5.42 -6.49
CA GLN A 212 5.03 4.40 -6.99
C GLN A 212 4.65 3.87 -8.37
N GLY A 213 3.35 3.73 -8.64
CA GLY A 213 2.86 3.15 -9.89
C GLY A 213 3.11 1.64 -10.05
N GLY A 214 2.77 1.12 -11.24
CA GLY A 214 2.91 -0.31 -11.57
C GLY A 214 2.03 -1.19 -10.70
N ASP A 215 2.55 -2.36 -10.29
CA ASP A 215 1.86 -3.35 -9.44
C ASP A 215 1.23 -2.73 -8.17
N LYS A 216 1.81 -1.64 -7.67
CA LYS A 216 1.33 -0.95 -6.45
C LYS A 216 0.03 -0.19 -6.59
N LEU A 217 -0.40 0.13 -7.81
CA LEU A 217 -1.71 0.72 -8.06
C LEU A 217 -2.87 -0.21 -7.63
N GLN A 218 -2.65 -1.53 -7.66
CA GLN A 218 -3.65 -2.50 -7.22
C GLN A 218 -3.70 -2.63 -5.69
N ASP A 219 -2.55 -2.51 -5.00
CA ASP A 219 -2.51 -2.41 -3.52
C ASP A 219 -3.21 -1.12 -3.04
N ALA A 220 -2.90 0.04 -3.66
CA ALA A 220 -3.53 1.32 -3.33
C ALA A 220 -5.05 1.29 -3.52
N TYR A 221 -5.53 0.72 -4.64
CA TYR A 221 -6.97 0.54 -4.91
C TYR A 221 -7.65 -0.24 -3.77
N TYR A 222 -7.07 -1.36 -3.32
CA TYR A 222 -7.67 -2.16 -2.26
C TYR A 222 -7.71 -1.43 -0.91
N ILE A 223 -6.73 -0.57 -0.60
CA ILE A 223 -6.77 0.24 0.64
C ILE A 223 -7.93 1.23 0.60
N TYR A 224 -8.11 1.96 -0.51
CA TYR A 224 -9.27 2.86 -0.65
C TYR A 224 -10.61 2.11 -0.71
N GLN A 225 -10.63 0.88 -1.25
CA GLN A 225 -11.83 0.05 -1.21
C GLN A 225 -12.15 -0.39 0.22
N GLU A 226 -11.18 -0.93 0.97
CA GLU A 226 -11.38 -1.34 2.36
C GLU A 226 -11.85 -0.17 3.24
N LEU A 227 -11.29 1.04 3.05
CA LEU A 227 -11.75 2.25 3.73
C LEU A 227 -13.16 2.68 3.31
N ALA A 228 -13.55 2.50 2.05
CA ALA A 228 -14.89 2.85 1.56
C ALA A 228 -15.97 1.83 1.93
N ASP A 229 -15.60 0.55 2.09
CA ASP A 229 -16.48 -0.55 2.52
C ASP A 229 -16.65 -0.58 4.06
N LYS A 230 -15.61 -0.16 4.82
CA LYS A 230 -15.59 -0.12 6.29
C LYS A 230 -16.26 1.14 6.87
N TYR A 231 -16.22 2.25 6.14
CA TYR A 231 -16.81 3.53 6.52
C TYR A 231 -17.83 3.98 5.45
N SER A 232 -18.14 5.27 5.39
CA SER A 232 -18.95 5.87 4.32
C SER A 232 -18.08 6.25 3.13
N ALA A 233 -18.32 5.64 1.96
CA ALA A 233 -17.62 5.96 0.71
C ALA A 233 -17.75 7.44 0.34
N SER A 234 -16.66 8.21 0.53
CA SER A 234 -16.63 9.66 0.34
C SER A 234 -16.16 10.05 -1.07
N PRO A 235 -16.34 11.32 -1.49
CA PRO A 235 -15.73 11.83 -2.71
C PRO A 235 -14.21 11.72 -2.74
N LEU A 236 -13.51 11.77 -1.58
CA LEU A 236 -12.05 11.53 -1.54
C LEU A 236 -11.72 10.06 -1.83
N LEU A 237 -12.40 9.12 -1.18
CA LEU A 237 -12.12 7.69 -1.34
C LEU A 237 -12.43 7.21 -2.76
N LEU A 238 -13.57 7.63 -3.32
CA LEU A 238 -13.97 7.32 -4.69
C LEU A 238 -12.99 7.90 -5.72
N ASN A 239 -12.50 9.14 -5.54
CA ASN A 239 -11.46 9.69 -6.40
C ASN A 239 -10.11 8.95 -6.25
N GLY A 240 -9.74 8.50 -5.04
CA GLY A 240 -8.56 7.67 -4.81
C GLY A 240 -8.62 6.33 -5.54
N GLN A 241 -9.77 5.65 -5.48
CA GLN A 241 -10.05 4.43 -6.24
C GLN A 241 -10.00 4.69 -7.76
N ALA A 242 -10.64 5.76 -8.22
CA ALA A 242 -10.68 6.13 -9.65
C ALA A 242 -9.27 6.41 -10.20
N VAL A 243 -8.44 7.18 -9.47
CA VAL A 243 -7.04 7.44 -9.87
C VAL A 243 -6.22 6.14 -9.91
N ALA A 244 -6.43 5.23 -8.97
CA ALA A 244 -5.79 3.91 -8.99
C ALA A 244 -6.19 3.09 -10.22
N LEU A 245 -7.47 3.09 -10.61
CA LEU A 245 -7.99 2.39 -11.79
C LEU A 245 -7.57 3.06 -13.12
N ILE A 246 -7.53 4.39 -13.19
CA ILE A 246 -6.98 5.16 -14.32
C ILE A 246 -5.52 4.78 -14.55
N GLY A 247 -4.72 4.70 -13.49
CA GLY A 247 -3.33 4.22 -13.56
C GLY A 247 -3.21 2.75 -14.01
N GLN A 248 -4.20 1.91 -13.69
CA GLN A 248 -4.31 0.53 -14.18
C GLN A 248 -4.90 0.42 -15.60
N THR A 249 -5.21 1.53 -16.28
CA THR A 249 -5.90 1.61 -17.59
C THR A 249 -7.35 1.08 -17.61
N LYS A 250 -7.98 0.91 -16.45
CA LYS A 250 -9.36 0.40 -16.28
C LYS A 250 -10.39 1.54 -16.32
N TYR A 251 -10.42 2.30 -17.41
CA TYR A 251 -11.18 3.55 -17.51
C TYR A 251 -12.70 3.38 -17.30
N THR A 252 -13.28 2.25 -17.71
CA THR A 252 -14.72 1.95 -17.54
C THR A 252 -15.12 1.65 -16.10
N GLU A 253 -14.24 1.05 -15.30
CA GLU A 253 -14.47 0.84 -13.87
C GLU A 253 -14.32 2.16 -13.10
N ALA A 254 -13.33 2.97 -13.47
CA ALA A 254 -13.11 4.30 -12.90
C ALA A 254 -14.29 5.26 -13.16
N GLU A 255 -14.91 5.19 -14.34
CA GLU A 255 -16.09 6.01 -14.69
C GLU A 255 -17.25 5.84 -13.72
N ALA A 256 -17.57 4.61 -13.32
CA ALA A 256 -18.67 4.35 -12.39
C ALA A 256 -18.43 5.01 -11.02
N LEU A 257 -17.21 4.92 -10.50
CA LEU A 257 -16.82 5.51 -9.21
C LEU A 257 -16.76 7.04 -9.26
N VAL A 258 -16.33 7.62 -10.38
CA VAL A 258 -16.34 9.07 -10.59
C VAL A 258 -17.77 9.59 -10.70
N GLN A 259 -18.69 8.87 -11.36
CA GLN A 259 -20.10 9.27 -11.38
C GLN A 259 -20.73 9.19 -9.98
N GLU A 260 -20.46 8.14 -9.19
CA GLU A 260 -20.90 8.08 -7.79
C GLU A 260 -20.36 9.25 -6.95
N ALA A 261 -19.14 9.73 -7.26
CA ALA A 261 -18.57 10.92 -6.62
C ALA A 261 -19.23 12.23 -7.10
N ILE A 262 -19.71 12.33 -8.36
CA ILE A 262 -20.49 13.49 -8.85
C ILE A 262 -21.85 13.54 -8.14
N ASP A 263 -22.50 12.38 -7.97
CA ASP A 263 -23.81 12.27 -7.35
C ASP A 263 -23.77 12.63 -5.85
N LYS A 264 -22.57 12.57 -5.23
CA LYS A 264 -22.30 12.98 -3.84
C LYS A 264 -21.82 14.42 -3.70
N ASP A 265 -20.91 14.88 -4.55
CA ASP A 265 -20.49 16.29 -4.65
C ASP A 265 -20.13 16.67 -6.10
N SER A 266 -21.08 17.31 -6.77
CA SER A 266 -20.95 17.81 -8.15
C SER A 266 -20.06 19.04 -8.29
N ASN A 267 -19.58 19.64 -7.20
CA ASN A 267 -18.68 20.79 -7.18
C ASN A 267 -17.25 20.43 -6.73
N ASN A 268 -16.98 19.17 -6.38
CA ASN A 268 -15.65 18.72 -6.04
C ASN A 268 -14.70 18.83 -7.25
N ALA A 269 -13.64 19.63 -7.11
CA ALA A 269 -12.69 19.92 -8.17
C ALA A 269 -12.04 18.64 -8.73
N GLU A 270 -11.70 17.68 -7.86
CA GLU A 270 -10.99 16.47 -8.26
C GLU A 270 -11.88 15.48 -9.00
N THR A 271 -13.17 15.38 -8.61
CA THR A 271 -14.15 14.59 -9.35
C THR A 271 -14.29 15.14 -10.79
N LEU A 272 -14.31 16.47 -10.95
CA LEU A 272 -14.39 17.11 -12.27
C LEU A 272 -13.10 16.93 -13.08
N ILE A 273 -11.92 17.02 -12.46
CA ILE A 273 -10.62 16.76 -13.11
C ILE A 273 -10.54 15.30 -13.58
N ASN A 274 -10.88 14.33 -12.72
CA ASN A 274 -10.92 12.92 -13.11
C ASN A 274 -11.97 12.65 -14.20
N SER A 275 -13.10 13.36 -14.18
CA SER A 275 -14.10 13.31 -15.28
C SER A 275 -13.53 13.79 -16.62
N ILE A 276 -12.80 14.93 -16.62
CA ILE A 276 -12.15 15.49 -17.82
C ILE A 276 -11.11 14.53 -18.40
N VAL A 277 -10.37 13.81 -17.54
CA VAL A 277 -9.41 12.79 -17.96
C VAL A 277 -10.12 11.56 -18.53
N LEU A 278 -11.18 11.08 -17.88
CA LEU A 278 -11.94 9.90 -18.32
C LEU A 278 -12.72 10.13 -19.62
N THR A 279 -13.34 11.30 -19.82
CA THR A 279 -14.05 11.59 -21.10
C THR A 279 -13.10 11.54 -22.29
N GLN A 280 -11.84 11.97 -22.11
CA GLN A 280 -10.80 11.88 -23.15
C GLN A 280 -10.38 10.43 -23.42
N TYR A 281 -10.06 9.64 -22.39
CA TYR A 281 -9.64 8.23 -22.58
C TYR A 281 -10.76 7.32 -23.10
N LEU A 282 -12.03 7.61 -22.78
CA LEU A 282 -13.20 6.89 -23.28
C LEU A 282 -13.69 7.36 -24.65
N GLY A 283 -13.01 8.34 -25.28
CA GLY A 283 -13.36 8.84 -26.62
C GLY A 283 -14.72 9.53 -26.69
N LYS A 284 -15.19 10.14 -25.60
CA LYS A 284 -16.49 10.82 -25.55
C LYS A 284 -16.47 12.13 -26.34
N PRO A 285 -17.65 12.63 -26.79
CA PRO A 285 -17.73 13.90 -27.52
C PRO A 285 -17.10 15.07 -26.73
N PRO A 286 -16.32 15.94 -27.39
CA PRO A 286 -15.52 16.98 -26.72
C PRO A 286 -16.38 18.00 -25.95
N GLU A 287 -17.66 18.14 -26.31
CA GLU A 287 -18.65 18.97 -25.62
C GLU A 287 -18.84 18.54 -24.16
N VAL A 288 -18.75 17.22 -23.87
CA VAL A 288 -18.86 16.67 -22.51
C VAL A 288 -17.64 17.07 -21.67
N THR A 289 -16.44 16.97 -22.26
CA THR A 289 -15.19 17.42 -21.63
C THR A 289 -15.22 18.92 -21.36
N ASN A 290 -15.66 19.72 -22.34
CA ASN A 290 -15.81 21.17 -22.21
C ASN A 290 -16.83 21.55 -21.13
N ARG A 291 -17.95 20.81 -21.01
CA ARG A 291 -18.93 21.03 -19.92
C ARG A 291 -18.28 20.92 -18.54
N TYR A 292 -17.48 19.88 -18.31
CA TYR A 292 -16.77 19.71 -17.03
C TYR A 292 -15.67 20.76 -16.81
N ILE A 293 -14.99 21.22 -17.86
CA ILE A 293 -14.04 22.35 -17.77
C ILE A 293 -14.76 23.64 -17.37
N SER A 294 -15.92 23.96 -17.97
CA SER A 294 -16.72 25.13 -17.58
C SER A 294 -17.22 25.02 -16.14
N GLN A 295 -17.82 23.88 -15.76
CA GLN A 295 -18.26 23.62 -14.38
C GLN A 295 -17.13 23.75 -13.36
N LEU A 296 -15.90 23.34 -13.71
CA LEU A 296 -14.72 23.51 -12.85
C LEU A 296 -14.26 24.97 -12.77
N LYS A 297 -14.33 25.74 -13.88
CA LYS A 297 -14.06 27.19 -13.90
C LYS A 297 -15.09 27.97 -13.07
N ASP A 298 -16.37 27.62 -13.17
CA ASP A 298 -17.47 28.29 -12.44
C ASP A 298 -17.41 28.01 -10.93
N SER A 299 -17.22 26.75 -10.52
CA SER A 299 -17.25 26.38 -9.10
C SER A 299 -15.91 26.57 -8.37
N ASN A 300 -14.78 26.57 -9.07
CA ASN A 300 -13.44 26.59 -8.46
C ASN A 300 -12.39 27.39 -9.28
N ILE A 301 -12.69 28.63 -9.69
CA ILE A 301 -11.79 29.48 -10.51
C ILE A 301 -10.35 29.61 -9.96
N ASN A 302 -10.17 29.60 -8.64
CA ASN A 302 -8.86 29.70 -7.98
C ASN A 302 -8.12 28.34 -7.83
N HIS A 303 -8.60 27.26 -8.46
CA HIS A 303 -7.95 25.95 -8.35
C HIS A 303 -6.62 25.93 -9.13
N PRO A 304 -5.52 25.34 -8.61
CA PRO A 304 -4.23 25.31 -9.30
C PRO A 304 -4.30 24.72 -10.72
N PHE A 305 -5.14 23.71 -10.93
CA PHE A 305 -5.38 23.12 -12.26
C PHE A 305 -5.99 24.12 -13.25
N ILE A 306 -6.91 24.99 -12.82
CA ILE A 306 -7.48 26.05 -13.66
C ILE A 306 -6.46 27.17 -13.90
N GLN A 307 -5.62 27.48 -12.90
CA GLN A 307 -4.54 28.47 -13.07
C GLN A 307 -3.47 28.01 -14.07
N ASP A 308 -3.03 26.74 -14.02
CA ASP A 308 -2.13 26.19 -15.06
C ASP A 308 -2.84 26.07 -16.41
N TYR A 309 -4.08 25.58 -16.47
CA TYR A 309 -4.85 25.56 -17.73
C TYR A 309 -4.90 26.94 -18.39
N LEU A 310 -5.21 28.00 -17.63
CA LEU A 310 -5.23 29.39 -18.12
C LEU A 310 -3.83 29.96 -18.39
N ALA A 311 -2.76 29.43 -17.78
CA ALA A 311 -1.39 29.76 -18.14
C ALA A 311 -1.01 29.11 -19.48
N LYS A 312 -1.31 27.82 -19.68
CA LYS A 312 -1.08 27.07 -20.91
C LYS A 312 -1.93 27.59 -22.08
N GLU A 313 -3.16 28.00 -21.82
CA GLU A 313 -4.04 28.66 -22.81
C GLU A 313 -3.43 29.98 -23.31
N ARG A 314 -2.87 30.80 -22.41
CA ARG A 314 -2.13 32.04 -22.77
C ARG A 314 -0.80 31.76 -23.46
N GLU A 315 -0.04 30.76 -23.01
CA GLU A 315 1.22 30.33 -23.63
C GLU A 315 0.99 29.87 -25.08
N LEU A 316 -0.05 29.06 -25.31
CA LEU A 316 -0.46 28.63 -26.64
C LEU A 316 -0.94 29.79 -27.52
N GLN A 317 -1.75 30.72 -26.99
CA GLN A 317 -2.17 31.92 -27.71
C GLN A 317 -0.96 32.79 -28.12
N ASN A 318 0.01 32.97 -27.24
CA ASN A 318 1.25 33.70 -27.54
C ASN A 318 2.07 33.02 -28.64
N HIS A 319 2.17 31.68 -28.63
CA HIS A 319 2.81 30.92 -29.72
C HIS A 319 2.07 31.07 -31.05
N ILE A 320 0.73 30.98 -31.06
CA ILE A 320 -0.09 31.17 -32.26
C ILE A 320 0.08 32.58 -32.82
N LEU A 321 0.16 33.61 -31.97
CA LEU A 321 0.44 34.98 -32.40
C LEU A 321 1.85 35.14 -32.99
N TYR A 322 2.86 34.48 -32.40
CA TYR A 322 4.23 34.48 -32.89
C TYR A 322 4.36 33.80 -34.27
N ASP A 323 3.77 32.62 -34.44
CA ASP A 323 3.81 31.88 -35.71
C ASP A 323 3.06 32.63 -36.82
N ASN A 324 1.90 33.24 -36.51
CA ASN A 324 1.19 34.10 -37.45
C ASN A 324 2.00 35.36 -37.83
N ALA A 325 2.70 35.98 -36.88
CA ALA A 325 3.59 37.11 -37.16
C ALA A 325 4.80 36.70 -38.02
N SER A 326 5.37 35.52 -37.79
CA SER A 326 6.45 34.93 -38.58
C SER A 326 6.01 34.62 -40.03
N ALA A 327 4.82 34.05 -40.19
CA ALA A 327 4.20 33.82 -41.50
C ALA A 327 3.94 35.13 -42.25
N ALA A 328 3.37 36.14 -41.57
CA ALA A 328 3.14 37.46 -42.14
C ALA A 328 4.45 38.15 -42.56
N ALA A 329 5.48 38.12 -41.72
CA ALA A 329 6.81 38.66 -42.04
C ALA A 329 7.44 37.96 -43.26
N THR A 330 7.26 36.63 -43.38
CA THR A 330 7.72 35.85 -44.53
C THR A 330 7.01 36.26 -45.82
N VAL A 331 5.68 36.43 -45.78
CA VAL A 331 4.89 36.93 -46.93
C VAL A 331 5.32 38.34 -47.33
N VAL A 332 5.50 39.25 -46.35
CA VAL A 332 5.98 40.62 -46.61
C VAL A 332 7.38 40.61 -47.25
N ALA A 333 8.29 39.75 -46.78
CA ALA A 333 9.62 39.61 -47.37
C ALA A 333 9.57 39.11 -48.83
N VAL A 334 8.68 38.16 -49.15
CA VAL A 334 8.45 37.69 -50.54
C VAL A 334 7.84 38.78 -51.41
N CYS A 335 6.91 39.59 -50.89
CA CYS A 335 6.33 40.72 -51.60
C CYS A 335 7.37 41.83 -51.88
N ILE A 336 8.23 42.16 -50.90
CA ILE A 336 9.33 43.12 -51.08
C ILE A 336 10.35 42.57 -52.08
N GLY A 337 10.73 41.30 -51.97
CA GLY A 337 11.67 40.64 -52.88
C GLY A 337 11.18 40.61 -54.33
N SER A 338 9.91 40.29 -54.56
CA SER A 338 9.31 40.31 -55.90
C SER A 338 9.14 41.72 -56.47
N ALA A 339 8.75 42.70 -55.65
CA ALA A 339 8.74 44.11 -56.06
C ALA A 339 10.15 44.60 -56.45
N PHE A 340 11.17 44.27 -55.66
CA PHE A 340 12.56 44.62 -55.97
C PHE A 340 13.06 43.93 -57.24
N PHE A 341 12.68 42.66 -57.46
CA PHE A 341 12.99 41.93 -58.69
C PHE A 341 12.32 42.55 -59.92
N ILE A 342 11.07 43.01 -59.81
CA ILE A 342 10.37 43.76 -60.88
C ILE A 342 11.08 45.09 -61.16
N VAL A 343 11.51 45.83 -60.13
CA VAL A 343 12.30 47.07 -60.30
C VAL A 343 13.66 46.78 -60.96
N VAL A 344 14.34 45.69 -60.60
CA VAL A 344 15.59 45.26 -61.25
C VAL A 344 15.34 44.85 -62.71
N ILE A 345 14.24 44.16 -63.03
CA ILE A 345 13.85 43.87 -64.42
C ILE A 345 13.54 45.15 -65.19
N ALA A 346 12.82 46.11 -64.61
CA ALA A 346 12.53 47.39 -65.26
C ALA A 346 13.81 48.21 -65.49
N ALA A 347 14.70 48.28 -64.49
CA ALA A 347 15.98 48.98 -64.58
C ALA A 347 16.94 48.32 -65.59
N THR A 348 17.04 46.98 -65.59
CA THR A 348 17.86 46.25 -66.58
C THR A 348 17.25 46.30 -67.98
N THR A 349 15.93 46.27 -68.14
CA THR A 349 15.26 46.47 -69.44
C THR A 349 15.47 47.89 -69.95
N CYS A 350 15.36 48.91 -69.09
CA CYS A 350 15.64 50.30 -69.44
C CYS A 350 17.13 50.52 -69.78
N TYR A 351 18.05 49.92 -69.02
CA TYR A 351 19.48 49.91 -69.30
C TYR A 351 19.77 49.20 -70.63
N LEU A 352 19.16 48.04 -70.90
CA LEU A 352 19.31 47.31 -72.17
C LEU A 352 18.66 48.04 -73.35
N TYR A 353 17.58 48.80 -73.13
CA TYR A 353 17.00 49.67 -74.15
C TYR A 353 17.95 50.84 -74.48
N LYS A 354 18.45 51.55 -73.45
CA LYS A 354 19.43 52.62 -73.60
C LYS A 354 20.75 52.11 -74.22
N ARG A 355 21.20 50.91 -73.84
CA ARG A 355 22.38 50.23 -74.39
C ARG A 355 22.14 49.75 -75.81
N ARG A 356 20.98 49.20 -76.16
CA ARG A 356 20.62 48.83 -77.55
C ARG A 356 20.53 50.04 -78.47
N ASN A 357 20.16 51.21 -77.94
CA ASN A 357 20.24 52.48 -78.65
C ASN A 357 21.68 53.05 -78.75
N SER A 358 22.63 52.46 -78.01
CA SER A 358 24.08 52.76 -78.05
C SER A 358 24.90 51.67 -78.79
N GLU A 359 24.35 50.48 -78.99
CA GLU A 359 24.99 49.30 -79.61
C GLU A 359 24.37 48.96 -80.97
N GLN A 360 24.01 49.98 -81.75
CA GLN A 360 24.00 49.85 -83.22
C GLN A 360 25.44 49.80 -83.79
N PHE A 361 26.45 49.93 -82.92
CA PHE A 361 27.88 49.96 -83.22
C PHE A 361 28.63 48.93 -82.33
N GLY A 362 28.58 47.64 -82.67
CA GLY A 362 29.23 46.58 -81.88
C GLY A 362 28.80 45.18 -82.30
N HIS A 363 29.59 44.51 -83.16
CA HIS A 363 29.13 43.34 -83.91
C HIS A 363 29.93 42.07 -83.55
N LYS A 364 29.22 40.94 -83.38
CA LYS A 364 29.70 39.52 -83.37
C LYS A 364 30.48 39.10 -82.10
N THR A 365 30.06 38.08 -81.33
CA THR A 365 29.78 36.64 -81.60
C THR A 365 31.03 35.75 -81.52
N LEU A 366 31.01 34.76 -80.60
CA LEU A 366 31.54 33.40 -80.84
C LEU A 366 31.02 32.38 -79.80
N LEU A 367 31.06 31.09 -80.14
CA LEU A 367 30.50 29.94 -79.40
C LEU A 367 31.49 28.75 -79.43
N ILE A 368 31.60 27.97 -78.35
CA ILE A 368 32.25 26.64 -78.34
C ILE A 368 31.43 25.65 -77.47
N LYS A 369 31.44 24.35 -77.82
CA LYS A 369 30.71 23.21 -77.21
C LYS A 369 31.57 21.92 -77.16
N ARG A 370 31.30 21.00 -76.20
CA ARG A 370 31.45 19.49 -76.20
C ARG A 370 31.77 18.94 -74.77
N ASN A 371 31.76 17.62 -74.46
CA ASN A 371 30.74 16.54 -74.54
C ASN A 371 31.25 15.18 -73.93
N ILE A 372 30.45 14.53 -73.04
CA ILE A 372 30.15 13.08 -72.77
C ILE A 372 30.91 11.98 -73.60
N PRO A 373 31.40 10.79 -73.09
CA PRO A 373 30.68 9.76 -72.25
C PRO A 373 31.44 8.75 -71.27
N VAL A 374 30.68 8.14 -70.32
CA VAL A 374 30.45 6.69 -69.88
C VAL A 374 31.52 5.55 -70.01
N ASP A 375 31.69 4.64 -68.99
CA ASP A 375 31.33 3.15 -69.00
C ASP A 375 31.62 2.23 -67.73
N GLN A 376 30.84 1.10 -67.58
CA GLN A 376 30.97 -0.29 -66.96
C GLN A 376 31.75 -0.64 -65.62
N SER A 377 31.61 -1.80 -64.87
CA SER A 377 30.57 -2.88 -64.63
C SER A 377 30.95 -3.98 -63.53
N ILE A 378 30.14 -5.07 -63.33
CA ILE A 378 30.36 -6.41 -62.61
C ILE A 378 30.14 -6.51 -61.04
N SER A 379 29.72 -7.58 -60.28
CA SER A 379 29.22 -9.02 -60.38
C SER A 379 30.11 -10.12 -59.65
N PHE A 380 29.72 -11.21 -58.92
CA PHE A 380 28.48 -11.79 -58.26
C PHE A 380 28.74 -13.05 -57.31
N LYS A 381 27.81 -13.39 -56.36
CA LYS A 381 27.35 -14.73 -55.77
C LYS A 381 28.17 -15.67 -54.77
N LYS A 382 27.50 -16.05 -53.63
CA LYS A 382 27.16 -17.39 -52.96
C LYS A 382 28.10 -18.66 -53.01
N SER A 383 28.08 -19.72 -52.13
CA SER A 383 27.41 -20.10 -50.82
C SER A 383 27.86 -21.50 -50.24
N SER A 384 27.42 -21.89 -48.99
CA SER A 384 27.21 -23.28 -48.40
C SER A 384 28.40 -24.24 -48.06
N ALA A 385 28.37 -25.29 -47.19
CA ALA A 385 27.56 -25.75 -45.99
C ALA A 385 28.10 -27.13 -45.38
N VAL A 386 27.45 -27.72 -44.32
CA VAL A 386 27.30 -29.20 -43.96
C VAL A 386 28.03 -29.90 -42.73
N LYS A 387 27.21 -30.39 -41.74
CA LYS A 387 27.22 -31.63 -40.83
C LYS A 387 28.24 -31.97 -39.68
N SER A 388 27.73 -32.82 -38.74
CA SER A 388 28.29 -33.46 -37.50
C SER A 388 28.61 -34.99 -37.70
N PRO A 389 29.08 -35.86 -36.73
CA PRO A 389 28.38 -36.28 -35.46
C PRO A 389 29.18 -36.94 -34.24
N GLY A 390 28.48 -37.22 -33.11
CA GLY A 390 28.75 -38.29 -32.08
C GLY A 390 29.78 -38.03 -30.94
N SER A 391 29.87 -38.79 -29.81
CA SER A 391 28.94 -39.72 -29.08
C SER A 391 29.48 -40.19 -27.68
N GLY A 392 28.66 -40.20 -26.61
CA GLY A 392 28.85 -40.95 -25.32
C GLY A 392 29.79 -40.35 -24.23
N ALA A 393 29.82 -40.78 -22.94
CA ALA A 393 28.89 -41.59 -22.09
C ALA A 393 29.25 -41.63 -20.55
N VAL A 394 28.23 -41.82 -19.66
CA VAL A 394 28.19 -42.75 -18.47
C VAL A 394 28.66 -42.37 -17.00
N LEU A 395 27.71 -42.50 -16.02
CA LEU A 395 27.78 -42.73 -14.53
C LEU A 395 28.38 -41.64 -13.57
N LYS A 396 28.17 -41.59 -12.22
CA LYS A 396 27.52 -42.46 -11.18
C LYS A 396 26.87 -41.67 -9.98
N LYS A 397 26.49 -42.30 -8.84
CA LYS A 397 25.60 -41.80 -7.74
C LYS A 397 26.19 -41.82 -6.29
N SER A 398 25.75 -40.87 -5.43
CA SER A 398 25.42 -41.00 -3.97
C SER A 398 26.56 -41.42 -2.98
N PRO A 399 26.38 -41.50 -1.62
CA PRO A 399 25.17 -41.40 -0.74
C PRO A 399 25.33 -40.59 0.59
N SER A 400 24.35 -40.74 1.51
CA SER A 400 24.31 -40.21 2.90
C SER A 400 24.37 -41.35 3.95
N PRO A 401 24.64 -41.07 5.24
CA PRO A 401 24.39 -41.98 6.37
C PRO A 401 23.27 -41.51 7.34
N THR A 402 22.91 -42.36 8.31
CA THR A 402 21.67 -42.33 9.12
C THR A 402 21.89 -42.19 10.64
N GLY A 403 20.80 -42.00 11.41
CA GLY A 403 20.80 -42.10 12.88
C GLY A 403 19.39 -42.19 13.49
N ASN A 404 19.11 -43.27 14.23
CA ASN A 404 17.81 -43.54 14.89
C ASN A 404 17.81 -43.17 16.39
N LYS A 405 16.62 -42.96 16.98
CA LYS A 405 16.29 -43.33 18.37
C LYS A 405 14.78 -43.34 18.63
N SER A 406 14.35 -44.03 19.68
CA SER A 406 12.97 -44.47 19.99
C SER A 406 12.40 -43.83 21.28
N PRO A 407 11.08 -43.97 21.60
CA PRO A 407 10.36 -43.04 22.47
C PRO A 407 9.98 -43.56 23.88
N PRO A 408 9.73 -42.63 24.82
CA PRO A 408 8.77 -42.72 25.94
C PRO A 408 7.50 -41.83 25.68
N ASP A 409 6.37 -41.91 26.38
CA ASP A 409 5.78 -42.99 27.20
C ASP A 409 4.24 -42.78 27.35
N LYS A 410 3.47 -43.84 27.65
CA LYS A 410 2.02 -43.90 27.39
C LYS A 410 1.05 -43.37 28.46
N GLU A 411 1.46 -43.18 29.72
CA GLU A 411 0.49 -42.85 30.79
C GLU A 411 -0.06 -41.41 30.75
N ASN A 412 0.56 -40.49 30.01
CA ASN A 412 0.02 -39.14 29.80
C ASN A 412 -1.10 -39.08 28.74
N GLU A 413 -1.25 -40.11 27.89
CA GLU A 413 -2.20 -40.09 26.77
C GLU A 413 -3.65 -40.01 27.26
N LEU A 414 -4.01 -40.72 28.35
CA LEU A 414 -5.37 -40.75 28.89
C LEU A 414 -5.84 -39.45 29.55
N LYS A 415 -4.92 -38.59 30.03
CA LYS A 415 -5.28 -37.28 30.58
C LYS A 415 -5.35 -36.19 29.51
N ALA A 416 -4.52 -36.27 28.47
CA ALA A 416 -4.54 -35.32 27.36
C ALA A 416 -5.78 -35.44 26.45
N MET A 417 -6.43 -36.62 26.41
CA MET A 417 -7.58 -36.87 25.52
C MET A 417 -8.79 -35.94 25.76
N ASN A 418 -9.08 -35.55 27.00
CA ASN A 418 -10.32 -34.83 27.33
C ASN A 418 -10.27 -33.31 27.07
N GLU A 419 -9.08 -32.72 26.84
CA GLU A 419 -8.94 -31.29 26.53
C GLU A 419 -8.85 -30.98 25.02
N MET A 420 -8.95 -32.00 24.16
CA MET A 420 -8.65 -31.89 22.73
C MET A 420 -9.85 -32.07 21.78
N PHE A 421 -11.06 -32.25 22.29
CA PHE A 421 -12.25 -32.45 21.45
C PHE A 421 -12.82 -31.11 20.94
N LEU A 422 -12.64 -30.84 19.64
CA LEU A 422 -13.11 -29.63 18.96
C LEU A 422 -14.42 -29.84 18.17
N GLY A 423 -15.16 -30.91 18.49
CA GLY A 423 -16.35 -31.33 17.76
C GLY A 423 -16.08 -32.25 16.57
N LYS A 424 -17.14 -32.51 15.80
CA LYS A 424 -17.16 -33.44 14.65
C LYS A 424 -17.72 -32.77 13.41
N LEU A 425 -17.13 -33.08 12.26
CA LEU A 425 -17.62 -32.71 10.93
C LEU A 425 -18.32 -33.91 10.27
N HIS A 426 -19.53 -33.67 9.76
CA HIS A 426 -20.31 -34.65 9.00
C HIS A 426 -20.47 -34.19 7.54
N PHE A 427 -20.10 -35.05 6.59
CA PHE A 427 -20.13 -34.75 5.16
C PHE A 427 -20.45 -36.00 4.33
N LYS A 428 -20.85 -35.81 3.08
CA LYS A 428 -21.08 -36.89 2.11
C LYS A 428 -20.14 -36.74 0.92
N LEU A 429 -19.74 -37.87 0.33
CA LEU A 429 -18.97 -37.92 -0.90
C LEU A 429 -19.71 -38.76 -1.94
N LYS A 430 -19.87 -38.21 -3.15
CA LYS A 430 -20.32 -38.96 -4.32
C LYS A 430 -19.46 -38.59 -5.52
N TYR A 431 -18.95 -39.57 -6.24
CA TYR A 431 -18.23 -39.34 -7.50
C TYR A 431 -19.09 -39.80 -8.68
N ASN A 432 -19.11 -39.01 -9.75
CA ASN A 432 -19.80 -39.32 -11.00
C ASN A 432 -18.75 -39.53 -12.10
N TYR A 433 -18.63 -40.78 -12.56
CA TYR A 433 -17.65 -41.18 -13.59
C TYR A 433 -17.95 -40.57 -14.97
N GLU A 434 -19.22 -40.47 -15.37
CA GLU A 434 -19.63 -39.90 -16.66
C GLU A 434 -19.21 -38.42 -16.80
N LYS A 435 -19.48 -37.64 -15.75
CA LYS A 435 -19.25 -36.19 -15.69
C LYS A 435 -17.86 -35.82 -15.15
N ARG A 436 -17.06 -36.81 -14.75
CA ARG A 436 -15.75 -36.65 -14.08
C ARG A 436 -15.81 -35.62 -12.95
N ALA A 437 -16.78 -35.82 -12.05
CA ALA A 437 -17.17 -34.82 -11.06
C ALA A 437 -17.26 -35.41 -9.65
N LEU A 438 -16.60 -34.77 -8.69
CA LEU A 438 -16.70 -35.10 -7.27
C LEU A 438 -17.70 -34.15 -6.60
N CYS A 439 -18.80 -34.70 -6.09
CA CYS A 439 -19.76 -34.00 -5.25
C CYS A 439 -19.43 -34.22 -3.78
N VAL A 440 -19.30 -33.12 -3.03
CA VAL A 440 -19.04 -33.09 -1.59
C VAL A 440 -20.18 -32.34 -0.92
N THR A 441 -21.05 -33.05 -0.21
CA THR A 441 -22.13 -32.45 0.61
C THR A 441 -21.57 -32.15 1.99
N ILE A 442 -21.54 -30.89 2.42
CA ILE A 442 -21.23 -30.54 3.81
C ILE A 442 -22.55 -30.50 4.58
N ILE A 443 -22.78 -31.49 5.45
CA ILE A 443 -24.04 -31.64 6.19
C ILE A 443 -24.04 -30.67 7.38
N LYS A 444 -23.19 -30.94 8.37
CA LYS A 444 -23.18 -30.22 9.65
C LYS A 444 -21.85 -30.37 10.39
N CYS A 445 -21.57 -29.47 11.33
CA CYS A 445 -20.73 -29.81 12.47
C CYS A 445 -21.58 -30.16 13.69
N SER A 446 -20.96 -30.79 14.68
CA SER A 446 -21.55 -30.95 16.01
C SER A 446 -20.50 -30.75 17.09
N ASP A 447 -20.94 -30.25 18.25
CA ASP A 447 -20.12 -30.04 19.45
C ASP A 447 -18.90 -29.13 19.25
N LEU A 448 -19.04 -28.04 18.45
CA LEU A 448 -17.98 -27.04 18.29
C LEU A 448 -17.73 -26.26 19.61
N PRO A 449 -16.48 -25.84 19.91
CA PRO A 449 -16.18 -25.05 21.09
C PRO A 449 -16.67 -23.59 20.98
N PRO A 450 -17.01 -22.94 22.11
CA PRO A 450 -17.30 -21.51 22.15
C PRO A 450 -16.02 -20.69 21.97
N LYS A 451 -16.08 -19.65 21.12
CA LYS A 451 -14.98 -18.70 20.91
C LYS A 451 -14.57 -17.95 22.19
N ASP A 452 -15.54 -17.56 23.02
CA ASP A 452 -15.32 -16.84 24.28
C ASP A 452 -16.22 -17.41 25.39
N PRO A 453 -15.69 -17.74 26.59
CA PRO A 453 -16.48 -18.21 27.72
C PRO A 453 -17.60 -17.24 28.15
N ASN A 454 -17.37 -15.93 28.00
CA ASN A 454 -18.29 -14.88 28.46
C ASN A 454 -19.40 -14.55 27.45
N PHE A 455 -19.23 -14.87 26.16
CA PHE A 455 -20.20 -14.57 25.10
C PHE A 455 -20.86 -15.81 24.50
N GLY A 456 -20.31 -17.01 24.73
CA GLY A 456 -21.02 -18.28 24.63
C GLY A 456 -21.49 -18.74 23.25
N SER A 457 -21.27 -17.98 22.18
CA SER A 457 -21.78 -18.28 20.84
C SER A 457 -20.75 -17.99 19.74
N SER A 458 -20.49 -18.98 18.88
CA SER A 458 -19.60 -18.88 17.72
C SER A 458 -20.41 -18.66 16.43
N ASP A 459 -19.79 -18.07 15.39
CA ASP A 459 -20.41 -17.88 14.06
C ASP A 459 -19.71 -18.80 13.01
N PRO A 460 -19.87 -20.14 13.07
CA PRO A 460 -19.03 -21.06 12.31
C PRO A 460 -19.33 -21.12 10.80
N TYR A 461 -18.27 -21.30 10.02
CA TYR A 461 -18.32 -21.67 8.61
C TYR A 461 -17.12 -22.55 8.21
N ILE A 462 -17.21 -23.22 7.07
CA ILE A 462 -16.18 -24.16 6.60
C ILE A 462 -15.60 -23.69 5.26
N LYS A 463 -14.28 -23.70 5.15
CA LYS A 463 -13.54 -23.62 3.88
C LYS A 463 -13.16 -25.04 3.46
N LEU A 464 -13.58 -25.47 2.27
CA LEU A 464 -13.19 -26.75 1.68
C LEU A 464 -12.23 -26.49 0.51
N GLN A 465 -11.09 -27.17 0.53
CA GLN A 465 -10.11 -27.17 -0.55
C GLN A 465 -9.73 -28.61 -0.93
N LEU A 466 -9.55 -28.84 -2.24
CA LEU A 466 -8.88 -30.04 -2.74
C LEU A 466 -7.36 -29.80 -2.78
N LEU A 467 -6.60 -30.81 -2.39
CA LEU A 467 -5.14 -30.85 -2.50
C LEU A 467 -4.76 -32.00 -3.45
N PRO A 468 -3.75 -31.83 -4.34
CA PRO A 468 -2.79 -30.71 -4.39
C PRO A 468 -3.25 -29.46 -5.18
N GLU A 469 -4.36 -29.53 -5.92
CA GLU A 469 -4.72 -28.54 -6.95
C GLU A 469 -5.40 -27.28 -6.38
N LYS A 470 -4.63 -26.18 -6.29
CA LYS A 470 -4.98 -24.96 -5.55
C LYS A 470 -6.19 -24.16 -6.05
N GLN A 471 -6.73 -24.47 -7.24
CA GLN A 471 -7.85 -23.73 -7.84
C GLN A 471 -9.22 -24.17 -7.27
N HIS A 472 -9.35 -25.43 -6.82
CA HIS A 472 -10.60 -25.98 -6.32
C HIS A 472 -10.79 -25.66 -4.84
N LYS A 473 -11.32 -24.46 -4.58
CA LYS A 473 -11.67 -23.96 -3.24
C LYS A 473 -13.12 -23.47 -3.20
N VAL A 474 -13.83 -23.79 -2.12
CA VAL A 474 -15.20 -23.35 -1.84
C VAL A 474 -15.35 -23.02 -0.35
N LYS A 475 -16.44 -22.34 0.01
CA LYS A 475 -16.80 -22.04 1.40
C LYS A 475 -18.30 -22.22 1.59
N THR A 476 -18.71 -22.64 2.79
CA THR A 476 -20.13 -22.65 3.18
C THR A 476 -20.64 -21.24 3.46
N ARG A 477 -21.96 -21.09 3.67
CA ARG A 477 -22.50 -19.91 4.36
C ARG A 477 -22.00 -19.85 5.81
N VAL A 478 -22.00 -18.64 6.37
CA VAL A 478 -21.78 -18.40 7.81
C VAL A 478 -23.11 -18.58 8.53
N LEU A 479 -23.13 -19.44 9.55
CA LEU A 479 -24.28 -19.65 10.42
C LEU A 479 -24.00 -18.99 11.77
N ARG A 480 -24.88 -18.08 12.20
CA ARG A 480 -24.64 -17.26 13.39
C ARG A 480 -25.03 -17.98 14.68
N LYS A 481 -24.27 -17.70 15.75
CA LYS A 481 -24.53 -18.09 17.14
C LYS A 481 -24.88 -19.56 17.33
N THR A 482 -24.09 -20.47 16.77
CA THR A 482 -24.33 -21.91 16.88
C THR A 482 -23.04 -22.72 17.04
N HIS A 483 -23.10 -23.75 17.89
CA HIS A 483 -22.05 -24.77 18.04
C HIS A 483 -22.39 -26.07 17.29
N ASN A 484 -23.59 -26.15 16.72
CA ASN A 484 -24.10 -27.27 15.94
C ASN A 484 -24.64 -26.76 14.57
N PRO A 485 -23.79 -26.15 13.73
CA PRO A 485 -24.22 -25.59 12.44
C PRO A 485 -24.64 -26.70 11.47
N VAL A 486 -25.82 -26.56 10.86
CA VAL A 486 -26.31 -27.42 9.78
C VAL A 486 -26.27 -26.63 8.47
N TYR A 487 -25.31 -26.98 7.61
CA TYR A 487 -25.06 -26.31 6.34
C TYR A 487 -25.93 -26.89 5.22
N ASP A 488 -25.94 -28.22 5.07
CA ASP A 488 -26.57 -28.94 3.94
C ASP A 488 -26.27 -28.29 2.58
N GLU A 489 -24.97 -28.06 2.31
CA GLU A 489 -24.47 -27.42 1.08
C GLU A 489 -23.69 -28.41 0.20
N ASP A 490 -24.09 -28.51 -1.08
CA ASP A 490 -23.46 -29.37 -2.09
C ASP A 490 -22.43 -28.63 -2.94
N PHE A 491 -21.19 -29.12 -2.95
CA PHE A 491 -20.10 -28.58 -3.78
C PHE A 491 -19.67 -29.61 -4.82
N THR A 492 -19.75 -29.26 -6.11
CA THR A 492 -19.38 -30.16 -7.22
C THR A 492 -18.11 -29.67 -7.92
N PHE A 493 -17.07 -30.50 -7.91
CA PHE A 493 -15.78 -30.24 -8.53
C PHE A 493 -15.65 -31.05 -9.82
N TYR A 494 -15.69 -30.37 -10.97
CA TYR A 494 -15.59 -30.98 -12.30
C TYR A 494 -14.15 -31.11 -12.78
N GLY A 495 -13.89 -32.10 -13.64
CA GLY A 495 -12.60 -32.29 -14.33
C GLY A 495 -11.61 -33.23 -13.62
N ILE A 496 -11.99 -33.75 -12.45
CA ILE A 496 -11.15 -34.66 -11.66
C ILE A 496 -11.21 -36.05 -12.32
N ASN A 497 -10.06 -36.62 -12.69
CA ASN A 497 -9.99 -37.96 -13.26
C ASN A 497 -9.87 -39.02 -12.13
N PRO A 498 -10.33 -40.27 -12.34
CA PRO A 498 -10.27 -41.32 -11.30
C PRO A 498 -8.86 -41.53 -10.73
N ASN A 499 -7.82 -41.48 -11.57
CA ASN A 499 -6.43 -41.61 -11.15
C ASN A 499 -5.96 -40.46 -10.24
N GLN A 500 -6.53 -39.25 -10.37
CA GLN A 500 -6.21 -38.13 -9.46
C GLN A 500 -6.83 -38.35 -8.08
N LEU A 501 -8.01 -39.00 -7.97
CA LEU A 501 -8.68 -39.24 -6.68
C LEU A 501 -7.76 -39.97 -5.69
N GLN A 502 -6.99 -40.97 -6.14
CA GLN A 502 -6.00 -41.68 -5.31
C GLN A 502 -4.91 -40.76 -4.71
N THR A 503 -4.67 -39.60 -5.31
CA THR A 503 -3.74 -38.57 -4.79
C THR A 503 -4.45 -37.38 -4.13
N THR A 504 -5.78 -37.28 -4.25
CA THR A 504 -6.56 -36.15 -3.75
C THR A 504 -6.82 -36.25 -2.26
N VAL A 505 -6.59 -35.15 -1.56
CA VAL A 505 -6.96 -34.97 -0.15
C VAL A 505 -7.97 -33.84 -0.06
N LEU A 506 -9.13 -34.11 0.53
CA LEU A 506 -10.09 -33.08 0.93
C LEU A 506 -9.61 -32.48 2.26
N HIS A 507 -9.41 -31.18 2.27
CA HIS A 507 -9.06 -30.40 3.46
C HIS A 507 -10.22 -29.47 3.79
N PHE A 508 -10.76 -29.65 5.00
CA PHE A 508 -11.79 -28.77 5.56
C PHE A 508 -11.16 -27.97 6.70
N VAL A 509 -11.26 -26.65 6.64
CA VAL A 509 -10.92 -25.75 7.76
C VAL A 509 -12.24 -25.23 8.33
N VAL A 510 -12.46 -25.43 9.62
CA VAL A 510 -13.60 -24.89 10.36
C VAL A 510 -13.16 -23.59 11.03
N LEU A 511 -13.85 -22.49 10.77
CA LEU A 511 -13.54 -21.17 11.34
C LEU A 511 -14.77 -20.58 12.02
N SER A 512 -14.59 -19.81 13.09
CA SER A 512 -15.59 -18.84 13.54
C SER A 512 -15.35 -17.53 12.79
N PHE A 513 -16.39 -17.04 12.13
CA PHE A 513 -16.41 -15.69 11.56
C PHE A 513 -16.29 -14.63 12.66
N ASP A 514 -15.65 -13.51 12.33
CA ASP A 514 -15.67 -12.29 13.14
C ASP A 514 -15.92 -11.07 12.23
N ARG A 515 -16.64 -10.07 12.75
CA ARG A 515 -16.89 -8.80 12.07
C ARG A 515 -15.78 -7.76 12.32
N TYR A 516 -15.11 -7.84 13.46
CA TYR A 516 -14.22 -6.79 13.96
C TYR A 516 -12.76 -7.27 14.15
N SER A 517 -12.48 -8.56 13.90
CA SER A 517 -11.13 -9.12 13.91
C SER A 517 -10.96 -10.19 12.82
N ARG A 518 -9.82 -10.91 12.78
CA ARG A 518 -9.61 -12.01 11.80
C ARG A 518 -10.36 -13.26 12.26
N ASP A 519 -10.97 -13.99 11.33
CA ASP A 519 -11.60 -15.28 11.58
C ASP A 519 -10.69 -16.23 12.38
N ASP A 520 -11.19 -16.76 13.49
CA ASP A 520 -10.45 -17.73 14.30
C ASP A 520 -10.66 -19.15 13.75
N VAL A 521 -9.55 -19.86 13.51
CA VAL A 521 -9.60 -21.27 13.10
C VAL A 521 -9.95 -22.12 14.32
N ILE A 522 -11.13 -22.74 14.28
CA ILE A 522 -11.57 -23.71 15.29
C ILE A 522 -10.74 -24.99 15.15
N GLY A 523 -10.55 -25.47 13.92
CA GLY A 523 -9.71 -26.64 13.64
C GLY A 523 -9.76 -27.07 12.18
N GLU A 524 -9.12 -28.20 11.87
CA GLU A 524 -9.04 -28.76 10.52
C GLU A 524 -9.29 -30.27 10.48
N VAL A 525 -9.78 -30.74 9.32
CA VAL A 525 -10.08 -32.14 9.02
C VAL A 525 -9.46 -32.49 7.66
N PHE A 526 -8.82 -33.66 7.59
CA PHE A 526 -8.29 -34.23 6.35
C PHE A 526 -9.01 -35.54 6.01
N CYS A 527 -9.42 -35.68 4.76
CA CYS A 527 -9.92 -36.93 4.20
C CYS A 527 -9.13 -37.26 2.92
N GLN A 528 -8.22 -38.23 3.02
CA GLN A 528 -7.51 -38.78 1.87
C GLN A 528 -8.45 -39.72 1.12
N LEU A 529 -8.73 -39.46 -0.17
CA LEU A 529 -9.69 -40.27 -0.92
C LEU A 529 -9.15 -41.67 -1.26
N ASN A 530 -7.82 -41.87 -1.20
CA ASN A 530 -7.16 -43.18 -1.33
C ASN A 530 -7.55 -44.20 -0.26
N LEU A 531 -8.11 -43.74 0.87
CA LEU A 531 -8.52 -44.59 1.99
C LEU A 531 -10.01 -44.98 1.91
N LEU A 532 -10.65 -44.77 0.75
CA LEU A 532 -12.05 -45.06 0.48
C LEU A 532 -12.15 -45.95 -0.77
N GLU A 533 -13.02 -46.95 -0.72
CA GLU A 533 -13.27 -47.82 -1.87
C GLU A 533 -14.03 -47.04 -2.97
N PHE A 534 -13.44 -46.96 -4.16
CA PHE A 534 -13.96 -46.12 -5.25
C PHE A 534 -15.32 -46.58 -5.80
N ASP A 535 -15.63 -47.88 -5.70
CA ASP A 535 -16.94 -48.45 -6.04
C ASP A 535 -18.05 -47.97 -5.08
N SER A 536 -17.68 -47.69 -3.82
CA SER A 536 -18.60 -47.12 -2.82
C SER A 536 -18.85 -45.63 -3.05
N LEU A 537 -17.94 -44.90 -3.71
CA LEU A 537 -18.13 -43.47 -4.03
C LEU A 537 -19.24 -43.21 -5.06
N GLU A 538 -19.66 -44.19 -5.88
CA GLU A 538 -20.82 -44.02 -6.77
C GLU A 538 -22.13 -43.89 -5.98
N LYS A 539 -22.25 -44.65 -4.88
CA LYS A 539 -23.50 -44.87 -4.13
C LYS A 539 -23.75 -43.81 -3.05
N GLN A 540 -22.88 -42.80 -2.96
CA GLN A 540 -22.83 -41.75 -1.92
C GLN A 540 -22.46 -42.29 -0.53
N ILE A 541 -21.23 -42.01 -0.09
CA ILE A 541 -20.73 -42.37 1.25
C ILE A 541 -21.02 -41.22 2.21
N HIS A 542 -21.60 -41.51 3.37
CA HIS A 542 -21.64 -40.58 4.51
C HIS A 542 -20.41 -40.78 5.39
N LEU A 543 -19.69 -39.70 5.73
CA LEU A 543 -18.50 -39.72 6.57
C LEU A 543 -18.67 -38.77 7.77
N THR A 544 -18.11 -39.20 8.91
CA THR A 544 -17.95 -38.38 10.12
C THR A 544 -16.47 -38.38 10.49
N LYS A 545 -15.91 -37.22 10.84
CA LYS A 545 -14.52 -37.06 11.28
C LYS A 545 -14.43 -36.05 12.41
N ASP A 546 -13.62 -36.36 13.42
CA ASP A 546 -13.33 -35.46 14.53
C ASP A 546 -12.45 -34.28 14.05
N ILE A 547 -12.71 -33.10 14.58
CA ILE A 547 -12.00 -31.86 14.22
C ILE A 547 -10.69 -31.79 15.00
N SER A 548 -9.57 -31.64 14.29
CA SER A 548 -8.22 -31.63 14.88
C SER A 548 -7.67 -30.20 15.05
N PRO A 549 -6.95 -29.88 16.14
CA PRO A 549 -6.32 -28.57 16.28
C PRO A 549 -5.18 -28.41 15.28
N ARG A 550 -5.10 -27.27 14.57
CA ARG A 550 -3.99 -26.95 13.61
C ARG A 550 -2.61 -27.10 14.27
N SER A 551 -2.52 -26.81 15.58
CA SER A 551 -1.31 -26.95 16.40
C SER A 551 -0.86 -28.39 16.68
N HIS A 552 -1.70 -29.41 16.50
CA HIS A 552 -1.36 -30.79 16.86
C HIS A 552 -0.15 -31.34 16.08
N LYS A 553 0.01 -30.93 14.81
CA LYS A 553 1.19 -31.24 13.98
C LYS A 553 2.50 -30.67 14.55
N MET A 554 2.44 -29.53 15.25
CA MET A 554 3.63 -28.87 15.81
C MET A 554 4.24 -29.66 16.97
N ARG A 555 3.39 -30.26 17.83
CA ARG A 555 3.85 -31.10 18.95
C ARG A 555 4.58 -32.36 18.47
N MET A 556 4.22 -32.90 17.30
CA MET A 556 4.83 -34.12 16.73
C MET A 556 6.15 -33.86 15.95
N GLN A 557 6.32 -32.69 15.33
CA GLN A 557 7.53 -32.36 14.56
C GLN A 557 8.57 -31.55 15.35
N GLY A 558 8.17 -30.94 16.47
CA GLY A 558 8.96 -29.98 17.22
C GLY A 558 8.93 -28.57 16.60
N ARG A 559 9.28 -27.57 17.41
CA ARG A 559 9.20 -26.14 17.04
C ARG A 559 10.42 -25.61 16.27
N GLY A 560 11.47 -26.42 16.12
CA GLY A 560 12.72 -26.06 15.45
C GLY A 560 13.74 -25.34 16.35
N GLU A 561 14.80 -24.84 15.72
CA GLU A 561 15.94 -24.21 16.38
C GLU A 561 16.32 -22.88 15.72
N ILE A 562 16.74 -21.90 16.51
CA ILE A 562 17.21 -20.59 16.05
C ILE A 562 18.67 -20.37 16.45
N LEU A 563 19.48 -19.85 15.52
CA LEU A 563 20.84 -19.39 15.74
C LEU A 563 20.80 -17.87 15.95
N VAL A 564 20.96 -17.45 17.20
CA VAL A 564 21.05 -16.05 17.59
C VAL A 564 22.45 -15.74 18.10
N SER A 565 22.86 -14.49 17.96
CA SER A 565 24.16 -14.03 18.45
C SER A 565 24.04 -12.73 19.20
N LEU A 566 24.81 -12.61 20.29
CA LEU A 566 24.82 -11.48 21.20
C LEU A 566 26.24 -10.91 21.31
N CYS A 567 26.34 -9.60 21.52
CA CYS A 567 27.56 -8.88 21.89
C CYS A 567 27.20 -7.74 22.83
N TYR A 568 27.65 -7.82 24.08
CA TYR A 568 27.47 -6.76 25.08
C TYR A 568 28.64 -5.78 25.08
N GLN A 569 28.36 -4.48 25.12
CA GLN A 569 29.32 -3.39 25.12
C GLN A 569 29.09 -2.51 26.36
N PRO A 570 29.72 -2.82 27.52
CA PRO A 570 29.47 -2.12 28.78
C PRO A 570 29.70 -0.61 28.70
N ALA A 571 30.81 -0.18 28.07
CA ALA A 571 31.18 1.23 27.96
C ALA A 571 30.22 2.11 27.12
N ALA A 572 29.22 1.50 26.48
CA ALA A 572 28.18 2.19 25.73
C ALA A 572 26.76 1.76 26.17
N ASN A 573 26.62 0.96 27.23
CA ASN A 573 25.37 0.30 27.65
C ASN A 573 24.58 -0.31 26.47
N ARG A 574 25.27 -1.00 25.55
CA ARG A 574 24.67 -1.54 24.32
C ARG A 574 24.75 -3.05 24.23
N LEU A 575 23.67 -3.66 23.75
CA LEU A 575 23.58 -5.08 23.43
C LEU A 575 23.18 -5.25 21.96
N THR A 576 24.12 -5.76 21.17
CA THR A 576 23.91 -6.04 19.73
C THR A 576 23.44 -7.47 19.57
N VAL A 577 22.27 -7.62 18.96
CA VAL A 577 21.53 -8.88 18.78
C VAL A 577 21.44 -9.18 17.29
N VAL A 578 22.10 -10.26 16.83
CA VAL A 578 22.07 -10.68 15.43
C VAL A 578 21.25 -11.96 15.29
N ILE A 579 20.17 -11.89 14.51
CA ILE A 579 19.42 -13.07 14.08
C ILE A 579 20.10 -13.60 12.83
N LEU A 580 20.77 -14.75 12.94
CA LEU A 580 21.51 -15.33 11.82
C LEU A 580 20.58 -16.19 10.95
N LYS A 581 20.02 -17.26 11.52
CA LYS A 581 19.15 -18.20 10.80
C LYS A 581 18.34 -19.06 11.76
N ALA A 582 17.28 -19.70 11.26
CA ALA A 582 16.62 -20.82 11.94
C ALA A 582 16.70 -22.09 11.09
N ARG A 583 16.40 -23.25 11.69
CA ARG A 583 16.32 -24.55 11.02
C ARG A 583 15.23 -25.41 11.64
N ASN A 584 14.77 -26.40 10.86
CA ASN A 584 13.78 -27.40 11.29
C ASN A 584 12.49 -26.77 11.84
N LEU A 585 12.09 -25.59 11.37
CA LEU A 585 10.81 -25.00 11.74
C LEU A 585 9.65 -25.89 11.23
N PRO A 586 8.56 -26.02 12.00
CA PRO A 586 7.39 -26.78 11.57
C PRO A 586 6.76 -26.17 10.32
N LYS A 587 6.04 -27.02 9.58
CA LYS A 587 5.35 -26.69 8.33
C LYS A 587 3.95 -26.15 8.67
N MET A 588 3.80 -24.84 8.64
CA MET A 588 2.59 -24.10 9.02
C MET A 588 1.64 -23.87 7.84
N ASP A 589 2.21 -23.74 6.64
CA ASP A 589 1.50 -23.64 5.37
C ASP A 589 1.00 -25.01 4.87
N LEU A 590 -0.16 -24.98 4.21
CA LEU A 590 -0.69 -26.13 3.43
C LEU A 590 0.22 -26.56 2.27
N THR A 591 1.24 -25.77 1.93
CA THR A 591 2.28 -26.14 0.95
C THR A 591 3.44 -26.94 1.56
N GLY A 592 3.41 -27.19 2.87
CA GLY A 592 4.46 -27.91 3.57
C GLY A 592 5.71 -27.06 3.84
N LEU A 593 5.55 -25.76 4.04
CA LEU A 593 6.58 -24.77 4.34
C LEU A 593 6.05 -23.78 5.40
N CYS A 594 6.65 -22.60 5.51
CA CYS A 594 6.19 -21.47 6.32
C CYS A 594 6.81 -20.17 5.76
N ASP A 595 6.24 -19.01 6.11
CA ASP A 595 6.76 -17.66 5.82
C ASP A 595 7.31 -17.04 7.14
N PRO A 596 8.40 -17.57 7.74
CA PRO A 596 8.82 -17.18 9.09
C PRO A 596 9.44 -15.77 9.19
N TYR A 597 9.19 -15.15 10.34
CA TYR A 597 9.87 -13.94 10.83
C TYR A 597 10.05 -13.98 12.35
N VAL A 598 10.94 -13.13 12.88
CA VAL A 598 11.25 -13.08 14.32
C VAL A 598 10.89 -11.71 14.88
N LYS A 599 10.09 -11.67 15.95
CA LYS A 599 9.95 -10.51 16.84
C LYS A 599 10.94 -10.66 17.99
N ILE A 600 11.58 -9.56 18.36
CA ILE A 600 12.57 -9.49 19.43
C ILE A 600 12.07 -8.45 20.44
N TYR A 601 11.95 -8.84 21.70
CA TYR A 601 11.56 -7.98 22.79
C TYR A 601 12.71 -7.85 23.79
N LEU A 602 13.12 -6.62 24.08
CA LEU A 602 13.93 -6.33 25.26
C LEU A 602 12.98 -6.29 26.46
N VAL A 603 13.27 -7.12 27.46
CA VAL A 603 12.50 -7.25 28.69
C VAL A 603 13.34 -6.70 29.84
N HIS A 604 12.71 -5.89 30.69
CA HIS A 604 13.33 -5.27 31.85
C HIS A 604 12.37 -5.35 33.02
N ASN A 605 12.80 -5.92 34.16
CA ASN A 605 11.92 -6.16 35.33
C ASN A 605 10.58 -6.84 34.94
N ASN A 606 10.68 -7.88 34.10
CA ASN A 606 9.57 -8.64 33.50
C ASN A 606 8.61 -7.84 32.58
N GLN A 607 8.87 -6.56 32.30
CA GLN A 607 8.08 -5.73 31.37
C GLN A 607 8.79 -5.59 30.01
N LYS A 608 8.03 -5.57 28.91
CA LYS A 608 8.59 -5.50 27.55
C LYS A 608 8.77 -4.04 27.12
N ILE A 609 10.01 -3.55 27.16
CA ILE A 609 10.32 -2.12 26.98
C ILE A 609 10.67 -1.72 25.54
N VAL A 610 11.22 -2.63 24.72
CA VAL A 610 11.54 -2.35 23.30
C VAL A 610 11.19 -3.57 22.45
N LYS A 611 10.62 -3.34 21.26
CA LYS A 611 10.18 -4.38 20.30
C LYS A 611 10.78 -4.11 18.92
N LYS A 612 11.40 -5.12 18.30
CA LYS A 612 11.95 -5.07 16.92
C LYS A 612 11.50 -6.31 16.12
N ARG A 613 11.49 -6.22 14.78
CA ARG A 613 11.06 -7.33 13.88
C ARG A 613 12.07 -7.56 12.75
N THR A 614 12.32 -8.82 12.39
CA THR A 614 13.03 -9.17 11.14
C THR A 614 12.10 -9.05 9.93
N HIS A 615 12.69 -9.06 8.74
CA HIS A 615 11.96 -9.28 7.50
C HIS A 615 11.38 -10.72 7.45
N VAL A 616 10.24 -10.86 6.76
CA VAL A 616 9.62 -12.16 6.47
C VAL A 616 10.42 -12.89 5.39
N LYS A 617 10.80 -14.14 5.65
CA LYS A 617 11.48 -15.00 4.67
C LYS A 617 10.46 -16.01 4.13
N LYS A 618 10.06 -15.86 2.88
CA LYS A 618 8.94 -16.63 2.33
C LYS A 618 9.31 -18.08 2.02
N ARG A 619 8.39 -19.01 2.31
CA ARG A 619 8.38 -20.42 1.94
C ARG A 619 9.66 -21.18 2.31
N THR A 620 10.06 -21.12 3.57
CA THR A 620 11.24 -21.83 4.08
C THR A 620 11.12 -22.24 5.54
N THR A 621 11.36 -23.53 5.84
CA THR A 621 11.51 -24.05 7.21
C THR A 621 12.93 -23.87 7.78
N SER A 622 13.83 -23.25 7.01
CA SER A 622 15.21 -22.93 7.40
C SER A 622 15.60 -21.52 6.90
N PRO A 623 14.97 -20.46 7.43
CA PRO A 623 15.20 -19.08 7.01
C PRO A 623 16.62 -18.61 7.38
N VAL A 624 17.22 -17.82 6.49
CA VAL A 624 18.42 -17.03 6.79
C VAL A 624 18.01 -15.57 6.90
N PHE A 625 18.28 -14.98 8.05
CA PHE A 625 17.96 -13.59 8.35
C PHE A 625 19.18 -12.71 8.10
N ASN A 626 20.28 -12.95 8.84
CA ASN A 626 21.48 -12.11 8.91
C ASN A 626 21.15 -10.64 9.26
N GLU A 627 20.21 -10.44 10.18
CA GLU A 627 19.68 -9.12 10.55
C GLU A 627 20.15 -8.74 11.96
N SER A 628 20.69 -7.53 12.11
CA SER A 628 21.33 -7.04 13.34
C SER A 628 20.52 -5.92 13.98
N PHE A 629 20.34 -5.99 15.29
CA PHE A 629 19.52 -5.09 16.09
C PHE A 629 20.32 -4.63 17.31
N VAL A 630 20.61 -3.33 17.39
CA VAL A 630 21.20 -2.73 18.59
C VAL A 630 20.08 -2.39 19.58
N PHE A 631 20.30 -2.71 20.85
CA PHE A 631 19.47 -2.30 21.97
C PHE A 631 20.33 -1.51 22.96
N ASP A 632 19.90 -0.30 23.30
CA ASP A 632 20.45 0.50 24.40
C ASP A 632 19.80 0.03 25.71
N ILE A 633 20.60 -0.19 26.75
CA ILE A 633 20.20 -0.73 28.06
C ILE A 633 20.01 0.44 29.03
N PRO A 634 18.97 0.43 29.90
CA PRO A 634 18.80 1.44 30.95
C PRO A 634 20.06 1.62 31.81
N TYR A 635 20.41 2.88 32.07
CA TYR A 635 21.56 3.21 32.92
C TYR A 635 21.34 2.69 34.36
N ASN A 636 22.42 2.28 35.01
CA ASN A 636 22.51 1.83 36.41
C ASN A 636 21.89 0.46 36.81
N GLU A 637 21.12 -0.25 35.97
CA GLU A 637 20.57 -1.60 36.32
C GLU A 637 21.33 -2.81 35.74
N GLY A 638 22.35 -2.61 34.90
CA GLY A 638 23.22 -3.68 34.41
C GLY A 638 22.50 -4.71 33.51
N LEU A 639 22.81 -6.00 33.69
CA LEU A 639 22.20 -7.13 32.94
C LEU A 639 21.48 -8.15 33.85
N GLU A 640 21.26 -7.82 35.12
CA GLU A 640 20.64 -8.73 36.11
C GLU A 640 19.10 -8.71 36.04
N ASN A 641 18.53 -7.58 35.60
CA ASN A 641 17.09 -7.38 35.39
C ASN A 641 16.68 -7.40 33.91
N VAL A 642 17.63 -7.65 32.99
CA VAL A 642 17.44 -7.66 31.53
C VAL A 642 17.30 -9.08 31.00
N SER A 643 16.31 -9.33 30.14
CA SER A 643 16.29 -10.50 29.25
C SER A 643 15.86 -10.11 27.83
N ILE A 644 16.09 -10.99 26.86
CA ILE A 644 15.61 -10.84 25.48
C ILE A 644 14.71 -12.02 25.15
N GLU A 645 13.45 -11.74 24.81
CA GLU A 645 12.51 -12.71 24.28
C GLU A 645 12.45 -12.63 22.75
N PHE A 646 12.74 -13.75 22.09
CA PHE A 646 12.58 -13.95 20.66
C PHE A 646 11.30 -14.77 20.44
N GLN A 647 10.37 -14.24 19.66
CA GLN A 647 9.22 -14.99 19.16
C GLN A 647 9.42 -15.24 17.67
N VAL A 648 9.46 -16.50 17.25
CA VAL A 648 9.40 -16.88 15.83
C VAL A 648 7.93 -17.08 15.47
N LEU A 649 7.47 -16.40 14.43
CA LEU A 649 6.09 -16.48 13.94
C LEU A 649 6.06 -16.81 12.46
N ASP A 650 4.98 -17.45 12.04
CA ASP A 650 4.58 -17.58 10.65
C ASP A 650 3.83 -16.31 10.20
N TYR A 651 4.15 -15.76 9.03
CA TYR A 651 3.39 -14.65 8.44
C TYR A 651 2.26 -15.21 7.57
N ASP A 652 1.01 -14.96 7.97
CA ASP A 652 -0.17 -15.47 7.28
C ASP A 652 -0.96 -14.28 6.70
N ARG A 653 -1.17 -14.26 5.37
CA ARG A 653 -1.82 -13.12 4.68
C ARG A 653 -3.32 -13.05 4.98
N VAL A 654 -3.95 -14.18 5.31
CA VAL A 654 -5.41 -14.30 5.45
C VAL A 654 -5.80 -14.61 6.89
N THR A 655 -5.06 -15.48 7.56
CA THR A 655 -5.31 -15.90 8.95
C THR A 655 -4.45 -15.11 9.94
N LYS A 656 -4.62 -15.34 11.24
CA LYS A 656 -3.80 -14.71 12.30
C LYS A 656 -2.39 -15.30 12.30
N ASN A 657 -1.34 -14.47 12.32
CA ASN A 657 0.06 -14.91 12.34
C ASN A 657 0.33 -15.85 13.54
N GLU A 658 0.70 -17.10 13.27
CA GLU A 658 0.84 -18.13 14.30
C GLU A 658 2.24 -18.13 14.94
N VAL A 659 2.33 -18.35 16.26
CA VAL A 659 3.62 -18.41 16.97
C VAL A 659 4.22 -19.81 16.80
N ILE A 660 5.26 -19.90 15.97
CA ILE A 660 6.04 -21.12 15.75
C ILE A 660 6.74 -21.56 17.05
N GLY A 661 7.31 -20.59 17.79
CA GLY A 661 7.83 -20.84 19.13
C GLY A 661 8.64 -19.66 19.67
N LYS A 662 8.97 -19.73 20.96
CA LYS A 662 9.68 -18.69 21.71
C LYS A 662 11.05 -19.14 22.20
N LEU A 663 11.92 -18.17 22.47
CA LEU A 663 13.20 -18.31 23.16
C LEU A 663 13.36 -17.10 24.09
N GLU A 664 13.87 -17.32 25.29
CA GLU A 664 14.30 -16.23 26.17
C GLU A 664 15.77 -16.41 26.56
N LEU A 665 16.56 -15.35 26.45
CA LEU A 665 17.96 -15.29 26.91
C LEU A 665 18.06 -14.25 28.03
N GLY A 666 18.59 -14.64 29.19
CA GLY A 666 18.61 -13.79 30.38
C GLY A 666 19.03 -14.55 31.64
N PRO A 667 19.20 -13.85 32.78
CA PRO A 667 19.77 -14.42 34.01
C PRO A 667 18.81 -15.37 34.75
N LYS A 668 17.51 -15.30 34.47
CA LYS A 668 16.45 -16.13 35.08
C LYS A 668 15.93 -17.23 34.13
N THR A 669 16.73 -17.63 33.14
CA THR A 669 16.35 -18.56 32.07
C THR A 669 16.94 -19.97 32.28
N GLY A 670 16.61 -20.93 31.40
CA GLY A 670 17.05 -22.33 31.51
C GLY A 670 18.56 -22.54 31.28
N ALA A 671 19.09 -23.71 31.65
CA ALA A 671 20.54 -23.94 31.71
C ALA A 671 21.34 -23.57 30.43
N SER A 672 20.84 -23.88 29.22
CA SER A 672 21.55 -23.53 27.98
C SER A 672 21.45 -22.04 27.64
N THR A 673 20.30 -21.41 27.92
CA THR A 673 20.06 -20.00 27.63
C THR A 673 20.77 -19.08 28.63
N LEU A 674 20.86 -19.52 29.89
CA LEU A 674 21.67 -18.92 30.94
C LEU A 674 23.17 -19.01 30.63
N LYS A 675 23.65 -20.15 30.12
CA LYS A 675 25.05 -20.29 29.70
C LYS A 675 25.40 -19.29 28.59
N HIS A 676 24.58 -19.18 27.54
CA HIS A 676 24.81 -18.22 26.46
C HIS A 676 24.87 -16.78 26.99
N TRP A 677 23.99 -16.44 27.95
CA TRP A 677 23.99 -15.13 28.62
C TRP A 677 25.27 -14.89 29.45
N GLN A 678 25.72 -15.88 30.22
CA GLN A 678 26.96 -15.82 31.01
C GLN A 678 28.20 -15.69 30.13
N ASP A 679 28.31 -16.48 29.05
CA ASP A 679 29.44 -16.41 28.10
C ASP A 679 29.55 -15.01 27.46
N VAL A 680 28.42 -14.36 27.19
CA VAL A 680 28.32 -12.99 26.62
C VAL A 680 28.69 -11.92 27.65
N ILE A 681 28.29 -12.07 28.90
CA ILE A 681 28.69 -11.17 30.01
C ILE A 681 30.20 -11.29 30.26
N ALA A 682 30.73 -12.52 30.28
CA ALA A 682 32.15 -12.79 30.52
C ALA A 682 33.07 -12.35 29.37
N SER A 683 32.52 -12.16 28.16
CA SER A 683 33.28 -11.78 26.95
C SER A 683 32.80 -10.43 26.37
N PRO A 684 32.94 -9.30 27.08
CA PRO A 684 32.47 -8.00 26.61
C PRO A 684 33.16 -7.59 25.30
N ARG A 685 32.36 -7.03 24.38
CA ARG A 685 32.69 -6.70 22.97
C ARG A 685 32.94 -7.90 22.05
N ARG A 686 32.80 -9.15 22.52
CA ARG A 686 32.87 -10.35 21.67
C ARG A 686 31.47 -10.72 21.16
N GLN A 687 31.38 -10.99 19.87
CA GLN A 687 30.18 -11.57 19.26
C GLN A 687 30.16 -13.08 19.50
N ILE A 688 29.17 -13.59 20.23
CA ILE A 688 29.00 -15.02 20.56
C ILE A 688 27.68 -15.52 19.99
N ALA A 689 27.71 -16.64 19.25
CA ALA A 689 26.55 -17.20 18.55
C ALA A 689 26.28 -18.63 19.01
N GLU A 690 25.03 -18.94 19.37
CA GLU A 690 24.63 -20.26 19.87
C GLU A 690 23.25 -20.68 19.33
N TRP A 691 23.07 -21.99 19.13
CA TRP A 691 21.81 -22.58 18.69
C TRP A 691 20.91 -22.88 19.88
N HIS A 692 19.68 -22.38 19.84
CA HIS A 692 18.69 -22.61 20.88
C HIS A 692 17.41 -23.24 20.33
N LYS A 693 16.83 -24.15 21.10
CA LYS A 693 15.56 -24.82 20.78
C LYS A 693 14.38 -23.93 21.14
N LEU A 694 13.42 -23.82 20.21
CA LEU A 694 12.21 -23.03 20.41
C LEU A 694 11.22 -23.79 21.31
N LYS A 695 10.56 -23.04 22.19
CA LYS A 695 9.56 -23.50 23.17
C LYS A 695 8.18 -22.90 22.87
N ASP A 696 7.19 -23.22 23.70
CA ASP A 696 5.79 -22.82 23.55
C ASP A 696 5.53 -21.32 23.79
#